data_AF-A0A1V6N0K5-F1
#
_entry.id   AF-A0A1V6N0K5-F1
#
_cell.length_a   1.000
_cell.length_b   1.000
_cell.length_c   1.000
_cell.angle_alpha   90.00
_cell.angle_beta   90.00
_cell.angle_gamma   90.00
#
_symmetry.space_group_name_H-M   'P 1'
#
loop_
_entity.id
_entity.type
_entity.pdbx_description
1 polymer ?
#
loop_
_entity_poly.entity_id
_entity_poly.type
_entity_poly.pdbx_seq_one_letter_code
_entity_poly.pdbx_strand_id
1 'polypeptide(L)'
;MTNLSNKILANLKFFIKILIVWIGEIIVFYLLADIGIGLTIDSLITAILVIIILETINSIFWPALTKIFLPFLVYTIGIGSLLLNGGIIWVMSLFIPTLRIEGYALIIVPLGIAVVHTILTTLLTLGNEEEYYNFIIKRKKIRYNDNYFKNGEVDYIKNYDNNEDSYNNEDNEDNKKNNKNNKNNKNNENNENNEYNEYNNDKTYKSKDNREYSNESRNNIVKNINKDNSIKSFPGIVIIEIDGLAKEILEEAIQKGQMPTLAKWLKEKTHEIKEWETDLSSQTGSSQAGILHGNNKDIVAFRWVEKENNNKIMVSTGLLDAPKIEKRISNGKGLLHKNGSSRSNLFSGDTENVLFTYSKMHDIRKFYNKTWYFVYSNPSNFGRILLLCGADIVKEIISQINHKVKNIQPRIRKNFIYLFVRACANVYIREINTQTIIGDMIKGEADTIYSTYLGYDEIAHHSGIRDRDSFNALKGIDRQIKRIYGANNYSKRQYNIVVQSDHGQSNGSTFKQRYDLSLKDLVHNLLPEDMKIYDELSSNEDHFSQVITLPIKDVKNLVKNKTYTAKNKYDEISTKIKSKGDNVLEYISNYKISKTKTAKKSKIGQKDAEVIVLASGNLGLIYLTQWATRLNYETIKELFPELIPGLVQHEGIGFILVNSSEHGALAIGEKGVYYLDENKIEGKNPLEAFGPNARKHLLRTNKFEYVPDILVNSMYDKHNDEVAAFEELVGSHGGLGGTQNKPFIMYPSDWKINDEKIVGAENIHRILKENLNKQ
;
A
#
# COMPACT_ATOMS: atom_id res chain seq x y z
N MET A 1 7.48 -50.96 10.32
CA MET A 1 6.84 -50.94 8.98
C MET A 1 6.05 -49.66 8.70
N THR A 2 5.21 -49.17 9.62
CA THR A 2 4.35 -47.96 9.50
C THR A 2 4.94 -46.75 8.76
N ASN A 3 6.16 -46.30 9.10
CA ASN A 3 6.77 -45.12 8.43
C ASN A 3 7.07 -45.35 6.94
N LEU A 4 7.34 -46.59 6.50
CA LEU A 4 7.60 -46.89 5.10
C LEU A 4 6.31 -46.93 4.29
N SER A 5 5.25 -47.58 4.79
CA SER A 5 3.94 -47.58 4.14
C SER A 5 3.36 -46.17 4.02
N ASN A 6 3.49 -45.34 5.06
CA ASN A 6 3.02 -43.95 5.03
C ASN A 6 3.76 -43.10 3.97
N LYS A 7 5.08 -43.30 3.81
CA LYS A 7 5.88 -42.61 2.78
C LYS A 7 5.51 -43.07 1.36
N ILE A 8 5.24 -44.38 1.18
CA ILE A 8 4.74 -44.92 -0.10
C ILE A 8 3.34 -44.38 -0.42
N LEU A 9 2.43 -44.34 0.55
CA LEU A 9 1.08 -43.78 0.38
C LEU A 9 1.10 -42.28 0.02
N ALA A 10 2.00 -41.51 0.65
CA ALA A 10 2.18 -40.09 0.33
C ALA A 10 2.70 -39.88 -1.10
N ASN A 11 3.71 -40.65 -1.52
CA ASN A 11 4.21 -40.62 -2.88
C ASN A 11 3.15 -41.05 -3.90
N LEU A 12 2.39 -42.11 -3.63
CA LEU A 12 1.32 -42.59 -4.51
C LEU A 12 0.20 -41.54 -4.67
N LYS A 13 -0.24 -40.91 -3.56
CA LYS A 13 -1.19 -39.79 -3.60
C LYS A 13 -0.65 -38.60 -4.41
N PHE A 14 0.64 -38.31 -4.31
CA PHE A 14 1.28 -37.24 -5.09
C PHE A 14 1.29 -37.55 -6.61
N PHE A 15 1.66 -38.78 -7.00
CA PHE A 15 1.60 -39.20 -8.42
C PHE A 15 0.17 -39.20 -8.97
N ILE A 16 -0.82 -39.66 -8.20
CA ILE A 16 -2.24 -39.63 -8.61
C ILE A 16 -2.70 -38.18 -8.84
N LYS A 17 -2.32 -37.23 -7.96
CA LYS A 17 -2.65 -35.80 -8.15
C LYS A 17 -2.04 -35.24 -9.44
N ILE A 18 -0.78 -35.55 -9.75
CA ILE A 18 -0.14 -35.13 -11.02
C ILE A 18 -0.89 -35.70 -12.22
N LEU A 19 -1.21 -37.01 -12.21
CA LEU A 19 -1.88 -37.67 -13.32
C LEU A 19 -3.27 -37.07 -13.61
N ILE A 20 -4.04 -36.70 -12.57
CA ILE A 20 -5.35 -36.04 -12.75
C ILE A 20 -5.19 -34.64 -13.34
N VAL A 21 -4.17 -33.87 -12.96
CA VAL A 21 -3.86 -32.57 -13.57
C VAL A 21 -3.55 -32.74 -15.06
N TRP A 22 -2.61 -33.63 -15.40
CA TRP A 22 -2.20 -33.88 -16.78
C TRP A 22 -3.36 -34.40 -17.65
N ILE A 23 -4.21 -35.29 -17.13
CA ILE A 23 -5.41 -35.75 -17.86
C ILE A 23 -6.34 -34.58 -18.20
N GLY A 24 -6.58 -33.66 -17.26
CA GLY A 24 -7.42 -32.49 -17.51
C GLY A 24 -6.79 -31.47 -18.46
N GLU A 25 -5.47 -31.29 -18.41
CA GLU A 25 -4.70 -30.47 -19.37
C GLU A 25 -4.77 -31.07 -20.77
N ILE A 26 -4.66 -32.39 -20.92
CA ILE A 26 -4.81 -33.12 -22.20
C ILE A 26 -6.23 -32.94 -22.75
N ILE A 27 -7.26 -33.09 -21.90
CA ILE A 27 -8.66 -32.91 -22.29
C ILE A 27 -8.91 -31.48 -22.79
N VAL A 28 -8.40 -30.45 -22.10
CA VAL A 28 -8.63 -29.07 -22.53
C VAL A 28 -7.74 -28.66 -23.70
N PHE A 29 -6.52 -29.18 -23.83
CA PHE A 29 -5.73 -28.99 -25.04
C PHE A 29 -6.40 -29.59 -26.28
N TYR A 30 -7.04 -30.77 -26.12
CA TYR A 30 -7.85 -31.38 -27.17
C TYR A 30 -9.08 -30.53 -27.51
N LEU A 31 -9.91 -30.20 -26.51
CA LEU A 31 -11.11 -29.37 -26.71
C LEU A 31 -10.82 -27.98 -27.29
N LEU A 32 -9.65 -27.39 -27.03
CA LEU A 32 -9.25 -26.10 -27.58
C LEU A 32 -8.91 -26.15 -29.08
N ALA A 33 -8.57 -27.32 -29.63
CA ALA A 33 -8.37 -27.48 -31.07
C ALA A 33 -9.71 -27.42 -31.83
N ASP A 34 -10.76 -28.03 -31.26
CA ASP A 34 -12.10 -28.09 -31.86
C ASP A 34 -12.79 -26.71 -32.00
N ILE A 35 -12.30 -25.67 -31.30
CA ILE A 35 -12.86 -24.30 -31.33
C ILE A 35 -12.37 -23.50 -32.55
N GLY A 36 -11.42 -24.01 -33.34
CA GLY A 36 -10.94 -23.33 -34.55
C GLY A 36 -10.14 -22.04 -34.30
N ILE A 37 -9.61 -21.86 -33.09
CA ILE A 37 -8.88 -20.65 -32.64
C ILE A 37 -7.44 -20.50 -33.19
N GLY A 38 -7.05 -21.32 -34.17
CA GLY A 38 -5.67 -21.44 -34.67
C GLY A 38 -4.84 -22.53 -33.98
N LEU A 39 -5.48 -23.52 -33.33
CA LEU A 39 -4.85 -24.77 -32.88
C LEU A 39 -5.46 -25.93 -33.68
N THR A 40 -4.64 -26.81 -34.25
CA THR A 40 -5.12 -28.06 -34.89
C THR A 40 -4.28 -29.25 -34.44
N ILE A 41 -4.93 -30.37 -34.14
CA ILE A 41 -4.27 -31.66 -33.87
C ILE A 41 -5.00 -32.82 -34.53
N ASP A 42 -4.25 -33.80 -35.03
CA ASP A 42 -4.84 -34.95 -35.74
C ASP A 42 -5.30 -36.08 -34.81
N SER A 43 -4.92 -36.06 -33.52
CA SER A 43 -5.23 -37.13 -32.59
C SER A 43 -5.13 -36.74 -31.11
N LEU A 44 -5.81 -37.52 -30.24
CA LEU A 44 -5.60 -37.46 -28.78
C LEU A 44 -4.16 -37.84 -28.39
N ILE A 45 -3.47 -38.68 -29.18
CA ILE A 45 -2.06 -39.03 -28.95
C ILE A 45 -1.18 -37.78 -29.10
N THR A 46 -1.48 -36.89 -30.05
CA THR A 46 -0.82 -35.58 -30.18
C THR A 46 -0.98 -34.76 -28.90
N ALA A 47 -2.19 -34.66 -28.35
CA ALA A 47 -2.43 -33.93 -27.09
C ALA A 47 -1.66 -34.52 -25.91
N ILE A 48 -1.64 -35.85 -25.78
CA ILE A 48 -0.87 -36.57 -24.75
C ILE A 48 0.63 -36.25 -24.86
N LEU A 49 1.20 -36.36 -26.06
CA LEU A 49 2.62 -36.06 -26.30
C LEU A 49 2.97 -34.60 -26.00
N VAL A 50 2.11 -33.65 -26.41
CA VAL A 50 2.33 -32.22 -26.17
C VAL A 50 2.34 -31.89 -24.69
N ILE A 51 1.36 -32.35 -23.91
CA ILE A 51 1.31 -32.05 -22.47
C ILE A 51 2.47 -32.70 -21.72
N ILE A 52 2.85 -33.95 -22.03
CA ILE A 52 4.00 -34.61 -21.40
C ILE A 52 5.32 -33.84 -21.66
N ILE A 53 5.54 -33.38 -22.90
CA ILE A 53 6.73 -32.59 -23.24
C ILE A 53 6.70 -31.21 -22.56
N LEU A 54 5.57 -30.51 -22.62
CA LEU A 54 5.39 -29.19 -22.01
C LEU A 54 5.60 -29.24 -20.49
N GLU A 55 5.04 -30.23 -19.79
CA GLU A 55 5.19 -30.37 -18.35
C GLU A 55 6.57 -30.85 -17.91
N THR A 56 7.28 -31.59 -18.78
CA THR A 56 8.70 -31.89 -18.61
C THR A 56 9.54 -30.61 -18.71
N ILE A 57 9.25 -29.75 -19.69
CA ILE A 57 9.90 -28.43 -19.85
C ILE A 57 9.61 -27.51 -18.65
N ASN A 58 8.34 -27.43 -18.22
CA ASN A 58 7.90 -26.67 -17.04
C ASN A 58 8.57 -27.15 -15.74
N SER A 59 8.81 -28.45 -15.61
CA SER A 59 9.42 -29.02 -14.40
C SER A 59 10.94 -28.90 -14.35
N ILE A 60 11.63 -29.09 -15.48
CA ILE A 60 13.10 -29.18 -15.57
C ILE A 60 13.72 -27.86 -16.04
N PHE A 61 13.30 -27.35 -17.20
CA PHE A 61 13.97 -26.25 -17.89
C PHE A 61 13.44 -24.87 -17.50
N TRP A 62 12.21 -24.76 -17.01
CA TRP A 62 11.62 -23.49 -16.60
C TRP A 62 12.46 -22.62 -15.65
N PRO A 63 13.23 -23.15 -14.67
CA PRO A 63 14.12 -22.34 -13.84
C PRO A 63 15.26 -21.67 -14.62
N ALA A 64 15.75 -22.30 -15.68
CA ALA A 64 16.75 -21.72 -16.57
C ALA A 64 16.11 -20.71 -17.53
N LEU A 65 14.96 -21.06 -18.14
CA LEU A 65 14.17 -20.15 -18.97
C LEU A 65 13.78 -18.89 -18.18
N THR A 66 13.33 -19.02 -16.93
CA THR A 66 12.98 -17.89 -16.05
C THR A 66 14.18 -16.99 -15.78
N LYS A 67 15.42 -17.52 -15.70
CA LYS A 67 16.63 -16.71 -15.54
C LYS A 67 16.95 -15.93 -16.82
N ILE A 68 16.89 -16.59 -17.98
CA ILE A 68 17.19 -16.02 -19.30
C ILE A 68 16.17 -14.94 -19.68
N PHE A 69 14.89 -15.28 -19.59
CA PHE A 69 13.78 -14.42 -19.99
C PHE A 69 13.28 -13.48 -18.87
N LEU A 70 13.95 -13.38 -17.71
CA LEU A 70 13.43 -12.58 -16.59
C LEU A 70 13.08 -11.13 -16.97
N PRO A 71 13.90 -10.38 -17.74
CA PRO A 71 13.54 -9.04 -18.17
C PRO A 71 12.27 -9.01 -19.02
N PHE A 72 12.13 -9.96 -19.96
CA PHE A 72 10.93 -10.09 -20.80
C PHE A 72 9.69 -10.41 -19.96
N LEU A 73 9.77 -11.37 -19.04
CA LEU A 73 8.67 -11.73 -18.12
C LEU A 73 8.24 -10.55 -17.24
N VAL A 74 9.20 -9.73 -16.80
CA VAL A 74 8.94 -8.53 -15.97
C VAL A 74 8.30 -7.41 -16.80
N TYR A 75 8.93 -6.97 -17.90
CA TYR A 75 8.43 -5.84 -18.69
C TYR A 75 7.12 -6.12 -19.44
N THR A 76 6.76 -7.39 -19.63
CA THR A 76 5.43 -7.80 -20.13
C THR A 76 4.38 -7.95 -19.03
N ILE A 77 4.68 -7.58 -17.78
CA ILE A 77 3.76 -7.65 -16.63
C ILE A 77 3.25 -9.11 -16.45
N GLY A 78 4.11 -10.08 -16.78
CA GLY A 78 3.84 -11.52 -16.72
C GLY A 78 3.21 -12.14 -17.97
N ILE A 79 2.68 -11.35 -18.91
CA ILE A 79 2.08 -11.85 -20.17
C ILE A 79 3.10 -12.66 -20.98
N GLY A 80 4.38 -12.30 -20.89
CA GLY A 80 5.50 -13.05 -21.47
C GLY A 80 5.59 -14.51 -21.03
N SER A 81 5.01 -14.90 -19.88
CA SER A 81 4.95 -16.31 -19.48
C SER A 81 3.97 -17.13 -20.34
N LEU A 82 2.84 -16.52 -20.75
CA LEU A 82 1.92 -17.13 -21.71
C LEU A 82 2.55 -17.17 -23.10
N LEU A 83 3.18 -16.08 -23.53
CA LEU A 83 3.88 -16.01 -24.83
C LEU A 83 5.06 -16.99 -24.92
N LEU A 84 5.80 -17.20 -23.83
CA LEU A 84 6.88 -18.18 -23.78
C LEU A 84 6.35 -19.62 -23.88
N ASN A 85 5.24 -19.93 -23.19
CA ASN A 85 4.57 -21.23 -23.32
C ASN A 85 3.97 -21.44 -24.72
N GLY A 86 3.36 -20.41 -25.30
CA GLY A 86 2.87 -20.44 -26.69
C GLY A 86 4.01 -20.65 -27.69
N GLY A 87 5.15 -19.98 -27.47
CA GLY A 87 6.39 -20.18 -28.22
C GLY A 87 6.97 -21.60 -28.07
N ILE A 88 6.89 -22.21 -26.89
CA ILE A 88 7.29 -23.62 -26.68
C ILE A 88 6.39 -24.56 -27.49
N ILE A 89 5.06 -24.41 -27.43
CA ILE A 89 4.11 -25.22 -28.21
C ILE A 89 4.30 -24.98 -29.73
N TRP A 90 4.61 -23.75 -30.13
CA TRP A 90 4.94 -23.42 -31.52
C TRP A 90 6.23 -24.08 -32.00
N VAL A 91 7.32 -24.04 -31.21
CA VAL A 91 8.55 -24.79 -31.51
C VAL A 91 8.26 -26.30 -31.60
N MET A 92 7.40 -26.83 -30.75
CA MET A 92 6.98 -28.25 -30.82
C MET A 92 6.20 -28.57 -32.11
N SER A 93 5.42 -27.64 -32.66
CA SER A 93 4.73 -27.83 -33.96
C SER A 93 5.69 -27.94 -35.15
N LEU A 94 6.95 -27.51 -35.01
CA LEU A 94 7.99 -27.72 -36.03
C LEU A 94 8.53 -29.17 -36.05
N PHE A 95 8.31 -29.94 -34.97
CA PHE A 95 8.80 -31.32 -34.80
C PHE A 95 7.69 -32.37 -34.68
N ILE A 96 6.45 -31.95 -34.44
CA ILE A 96 5.26 -32.79 -34.36
C ILE A 96 4.37 -32.44 -35.56
N PRO A 97 4.44 -33.18 -36.70
CA PRO A 97 3.72 -32.81 -37.92
C PRO A 97 2.20 -32.75 -37.78
N THR A 98 1.67 -33.46 -36.77
CA THR A 98 0.25 -33.58 -36.44
C THR A 98 -0.24 -32.51 -35.47
N LEU A 99 0.53 -31.44 -35.28
CA LEU A 99 0.23 -30.26 -34.46
C LEU A 99 0.48 -28.99 -35.28
N ARG A 100 -0.42 -28.03 -35.23
CA ARG A 100 -0.17 -26.63 -35.65
C ARG A 100 -0.74 -25.66 -34.63
N ILE A 101 -0.04 -24.55 -34.41
CA ILE A 101 -0.51 -23.46 -33.55
C ILE A 101 -0.12 -22.10 -34.15
N GLU A 102 -1.10 -21.21 -34.31
CA GLU A 102 -0.92 -19.90 -34.94
C GLU A 102 -1.93 -18.86 -34.41
N GLY A 103 -1.71 -17.58 -34.76
CA GLY A 103 -2.61 -16.49 -34.40
C GLY A 103 -2.89 -16.39 -32.89
N TYR A 104 -4.18 -16.31 -32.52
CA TYR A 104 -4.60 -16.14 -31.13
C TYR A 104 -4.38 -17.37 -30.24
N ALA A 105 -4.24 -18.57 -30.82
CA ALA A 105 -3.99 -19.79 -30.05
C ALA A 105 -2.68 -19.71 -29.24
N LEU A 106 -1.68 -18.97 -29.72
CA LEU A 106 -0.40 -18.72 -29.02
C LEU A 106 -0.56 -18.04 -27.64
N ILE A 107 -1.73 -17.44 -27.36
CA ILE A 107 -2.07 -16.86 -26.04
C ILE A 107 -3.20 -17.66 -25.38
N ILE A 108 -4.25 -17.99 -26.14
CA ILE A 108 -5.45 -18.66 -25.60
C ILE A 108 -5.13 -20.07 -25.10
N VAL A 109 -4.28 -20.84 -25.79
CA VAL A 109 -3.97 -22.22 -25.42
C VAL A 109 -3.12 -22.30 -24.14
N PRO A 110 -2.01 -21.55 -23.99
CA PRO A 110 -1.30 -21.43 -22.70
C PRO A 110 -2.19 -20.95 -21.56
N LEU A 111 -3.11 -20.01 -21.82
CA LEU A 111 -4.03 -19.50 -20.81
C LEU A 111 -5.04 -20.58 -20.38
N GLY A 112 -5.63 -21.31 -21.32
CA GLY A 112 -6.57 -22.40 -21.05
C GLY A 112 -5.93 -23.53 -20.23
N ILE A 113 -4.73 -23.98 -20.63
CA ILE A 113 -3.94 -24.95 -19.84
C ILE A 113 -3.71 -24.41 -18.42
N ALA A 114 -3.21 -23.18 -18.27
CA ALA A 114 -2.87 -22.63 -16.96
C ALA A 114 -4.09 -22.39 -16.05
N VAL A 115 -5.26 -22.08 -16.62
CA VAL A 115 -6.54 -22.01 -15.90
C VAL A 115 -6.95 -23.40 -15.38
N VAL A 116 -6.89 -24.43 -16.22
CA VAL A 116 -7.26 -25.80 -15.87
C VAL A 116 -6.31 -26.41 -14.85
N HIS A 117 -5.00 -26.24 -15.06
CA HIS A 117 -3.95 -26.54 -14.08
C HIS A 117 -4.27 -25.92 -12.72
N THR A 118 -4.64 -24.64 -12.69
CA THR A 118 -4.99 -23.92 -11.47
C THR A 118 -6.24 -24.51 -10.80
N ILE A 119 -7.31 -24.76 -11.56
CA ILE A 119 -8.56 -25.32 -11.04
C ILE A 119 -8.31 -26.72 -10.45
N LEU A 120 -7.65 -27.60 -11.21
CA LEU A 120 -7.39 -28.98 -10.79
C LEU A 120 -6.42 -29.04 -9.60
N THR A 121 -5.33 -28.26 -9.61
CA THR A 121 -4.44 -28.20 -8.43
C THR A 121 -5.14 -27.65 -7.19
N THR A 122 -6.08 -26.69 -7.34
CA THR A 122 -6.90 -26.18 -6.23
C THR A 122 -7.87 -27.24 -5.71
N LEU A 123 -8.61 -27.92 -6.59
CA LEU A 123 -9.54 -28.99 -6.21
C LEU A 123 -8.82 -30.19 -5.58
N LEU A 124 -7.67 -30.59 -6.10
CA LEU A 124 -6.84 -31.68 -5.58
C LEU A 124 -6.05 -31.31 -4.32
N THR A 125 -6.14 -30.06 -3.85
CA THR A 125 -5.58 -29.59 -2.57
C THR A 125 -6.65 -29.22 -1.55
N LEU A 126 -7.94 -29.42 -1.87
CA LEU A 126 -9.01 -29.45 -0.87
C LEU A 126 -8.69 -30.53 0.18
N GLY A 127 -8.30 -30.06 1.36
CA GLY A 127 -7.75 -30.87 2.45
C GLY A 127 -6.55 -30.21 3.13
N ASN A 128 -5.65 -29.58 2.36
CA ASN A 128 -4.49 -28.84 2.87
C ASN A 128 -3.90 -27.88 1.80
N GLU A 129 -4.29 -26.59 1.81
CA GLU A 129 -3.56 -25.54 1.08
C GLU A 129 -2.08 -25.47 1.55
N GLU A 130 -1.82 -25.83 2.81
CA GLU A 130 -0.49 -25.89 3.41
C GLU A 130 0.45 -26.87 2.69
N GLU A 131 -0.04 -28.02 2.18
CA GLU A 131 0.79 -28.96 1.43
C GLU A 131 1.31 -28.35 0.12
N TYR A 132 0.44 -27.60 -0.60
CA TYR A 132 0.79 -26.96 -1.86
C TYR A 132 1.80 -25.82 -1.67
N TYR A 133 1.56 -24.94 -0.68
CA TYR A 133 2.50 -23.85 -0.39
C TYR A 133 3.81 -24.36 0.20
N ASN A 134 3.79 -25.36 1.10
CA ASN A 134 5.01 -25.98 1.62
C ASN A 134 5.79 -26.71 0.51
N PHE A 135 5.12 -27.33 -0.47
CA PHE A 135 5.76 -27.90 -1.66
C PHE A 135 6.41 -26.82 -2.54
N ILE A 136 5.71 -25.72 -2.84
CA ILE A 136 6.26 -24.60 -3.62
C ILE A 136 7.46 -23.96 -2.90
N ILE A 137 7.34 -23.65 -1.61
CA ILE A 137 8.40 -23.00 -0.85
C ILE A 137 9.62 -23.94 -0.71
N LYS A 138 9.39 -25.25 -0.50
CA LYS A 138 10.46 -26.26 -0.52
C LYS A 138 11.12 -26.37 -1.91
N ARG A 139 10.37 -26.36 -3.01
CA ARG A 139 10.89 -26.36 -4.39
C ARG A 139 11.67 -25.07 -4.70
N LYS A 140 11.24 -23.92 -4.16
CA LYS A 140 11.98 -22.64 -4.20
C LYS A 140 13.30 -22.71 -3.42
N LYS A 141 13.30 -23.26 -2.19
CA LYS A 141 14.53 -23.43 -1.39
C LYS A 141 15.55 -24.34 -2.07
N ILE A 142 15.10 -25.49 -2.60
CA ILE A 142 15.96 -26.42 -3.36
C ILE A 142 16.60 -25.70 -4.56
N ARG A 143 15.80 -25.01 -5.39
CA ARG A 143 16.27 -24.27 -6.59
C ARG A 143 17.09 -22.99 -6.31
N TYR A 144 17.29 -22.61 -5.05
CA TYR A 144 18.18 -21.51 -4.63
C TYR A 144 19.48 -22.03 -4.00
N ASN A 145 19.54 -23.32 -3.63
CA ASN A 145 20.69 -23.91 -2.94
C ASN A 145 21.82 -24.38 -3.89
N ASP A 146 21.70 -24.11 -5.19
CA ASP A 146 22.74 -24.29 -6.20
C ASP A 146 23.70 -23.09 -6.20
N ASN A 147 25.01 -23.34 -6.11
CA ASN A 147 26.07 -22.35 -5.86
C ASN A 147 26.35 -21.38 -7.04
N TYR A 148 25.41 -20.48 -7.35
CA TYR A 148 25.46 -19.63 -8.56
C TYR A 148 25.54 -18.11 -8.34
N PHE A 149 25.55 -17.62 -7.09
CA PHE A 149 25.44 -16.18 -6.80
C PHE A 149 26.70 -15.53 -6.17
N LYS A 150 27.89 -16.14 -6.31
CA LYS A 150 29.15 -15.54 -5.83
C LYS A 150 29.70 -14.42 -6.72
N ASN A 151 29.35 -14.38 -8.00
CA ASN A 151 29.82 -13.36 -8.94
C ASN A 151 28.60 -12.55 -9.42
N GLY A 152 28.58 -11.26 -9.14
CA GLY A 152 27.41 -10.43 -9.44
C GLY A 152 27.49 -8.97 -8.99
N GLU A 153 28.69 -8.45 -8.77
CA GLU A 153 28.96 -7.02 -8.79
C GLU A 153 28.73 -6.51 -10.23
N VAL A 154 28.06 -5.37 -10.35
CA VAL A 154 27.91 -4.64 -11.61
C VAL A 154 28.09 -3.17 -11.25
N ASP A 155 29.31 -2.68 -11.40
CA ASP A 155 29.65 -1.29 -11.10
C ASP A 155 28.89 -0.33 -12.03
N TYR A 156 27.98 0.44 -11.44
CA TYR A 156 27.30 1.56 -12.08
C TYR A 156 27.73 2.89 -11.46
N ILE A 157 29.05 3.05 -11.22
CA ILE A 157 29.65 4.34 -10.88
C ILE A 157 30.81 4.61 -11.85
N LYS A 158 30.52 5.40 -12.89
CA LYS A 158 31.52 6.20 -13.60
C LYS A 158 30.87 7.42 -14.26
N ASN A 159 31.61 8.52 -14.26
CA ASN A 159 31.32 9.78 -14.93
C ASN A 159 30.07 10.54 -14.42
N TYR A 160 30.27 11.32 -13.37
CA TYR A 160 30.10 12.77 -13.50
C TYR A 160 31.37 13.47 -13.02
N ASP A 161 31.69 14.60 -13.62
CA ASP A 161 33.05 15.15 -13.64
C ASP A 161 33.46 15.97 -12.41
N ASN A 162 34.78 16.22 -12.37
CA ASN A 162 35.47 17.13 -11.46
C ASN A 162 34.85 18.54 -11.46
N ASN A 163 34.97 19.24 -10.32
CA ASN A 163 35.76 20.47 -10.23
C ASN A 163 36.06 20.80 -8.76
N GLU A 164 37.20 21.48 -8.56
CA GLU A 164 37.59 22.50 -7.57
C GLU A 164 36.77 22.63 -6.24
N ASP A 165 37.37 22.86 -5.07
CA ASP A 165 38.71 23.41 -4.81
C ASP A 165 39.32 23.02 -3.43
N SER A 166 40.56 23.46 -3.23
CA SER A 166 41.50 23.35 -2.10
C SER A 166 40.98 23.74 -0.69
N TYR A 167 41.50 23.07 0.37
CA TYR A 167 42.59 23.61 1.21
C TYR A 167 43.02 22.73 2.42
N ASN A 168 44.34 22.77 2.69
CA ASN A 168 45.06 22.59 3.97
C ASN A 168 45.11 21.26 4.74
N ASN A 169 46.36 20.77 4.87
CA ASN A 169 47.08 20.39 6.10
C ASN A 169 46.58 19.22 6.97
N GLU A 170 47.42 18.45 7.67
CA GLU A 170 48.83 18.04 7.64
C GLU A 170 49.05 17.33 9.00
N ASP A 171 49.95 16.35 9.03
CA ASP A 171 50.72 15.84 10.17
C ASP A 171 50.04 15.52 11.52
N ASN A 172 50.06 14.24 11.88
CA ASN A 172 50.99 13.62 12.85
C ASN A 172 50.50 12.16 13.07
N GLU A 173 51.21 11.14 12.58
CA GLU A 173 52.40 10.50 13.17
C GLU A 173 52.12 9.68 14.45
N ASP A 174 52.66 8.45 14.43
CA ASP A 174 53.07 7.59 15.55
C ASP A 174 52.08 7.25 16.71
N ASN A 175 51.91 5.98 17.08
CA ASN A 175 53.01 5.03 17.28
C ASN A 175 52.62 3.55 17.09
N LYS A 176 53.57 2.72 16.62
CA LYS A 176 53.51 1.25 16.71
C LYS A 176 54.38 0.77 17.88
N LYS A 177 53.89 -0.16 18.71
CA LYS A 177 54.55 -1.46 19.04
C LYS A 177 53.97 -2.18 20.27
N ASN A 178 53.77 -3.49 20.11
CA ASN A 178 54.04 -4.56 21.09
C ASN A 178 53.14 -4.61 22.37
N ASN A 179 52.99 -5.74 23.09
CA ASN A 179 53.57 -7.08 22.86
C ASN A 179 52.62 -8.24 23.22
N LYS A 180 53.07 -9.46 22.89
CA LYS A 180 52.39 -10.76 23.05
C LYS A 180 52.22 -11.25 24.51
N ASN A 181 51.35 -12.28 24.62
CA ASN A 181 51.33 -13.37 25.61
C ASN A 181 50.84 -13.09 27.05
N ASN A 182 49.81 -13.84 27.48
CA ASN A 182 50.05 -14.89 28.49
C ASN A 182 49.05 -16.07 28.38
N LYS A 183 49.15 -17.08 29.27
CA LYS A 183 48.62 -18.45 29.06
C LYS A 183 47.97 -19.07 30.33
N ASN A 184 47.09 -20.06 30.11
CA ASN A 184 46.72 -21.20 30.98
C ASN A 184 45.78 -21.03 32.21
N ASN A 185 44.96 -22.08 32.40
CA ASN A 185 44.50 -22.69 33.69
C ASN A 185 43.51 -21.92 34.63
N LYS A 186 42.66 -22.57 35.45
CA LYS A 186 42.04 -23.93 35.43
C LYS A 186 40.84 -24.00 36.42
N ASN A 187 40.00 -25.02 36.22
CA ASN A 187 39.06 -25.74 37.13
C ASN A 187 38.60 -25.16 38.50
N ASN A 188 37.28 -25.27 38.77
CA ASN A 188 36.64 -26.00 39.90
C ASN A 188 35.17 -25.48 40.10
N GLU A 189 34.28 -26.10 40.89
CA GLU A 189 33.74 -27.48 40.94
C GLU A 189 32.60 -27.51 42.02
N ASN A 190 31.50 -28.24 41.79
CA ASN A 190 30.50 -28.67 42.83
C ASN A 190 29.68 -27.53 43.52
N ASN A 191 28.56 -27.66 44.26
CA ASN A 191 27.45 -28.65 44.49
C ASN A 191 26.32 -27.89 45.29
N GLU A 192 25.10 -28.36 45.67
CA GLU A 192 24.33 -29.62 45.57
C GLU A 192 22.80 -29.40 45.80
N ASN A 193 21.97 -30.44 45.56
CA ASN A 193 20.68 -30.86 46.17
C ASN A 193 19.55 -29.88 46.60
N ASN A 194 18.32 -30.21 46.18
CA ASN A 194 17.30 -30.81 47.08
C ASN A 194 16.08 -31.41 46.32
N GLU A 195 15.37 -32.35 46.96
CA GLU A 195 14.30 -33.21 46.39
C GLU A 195 12.90 -33.02 47.04
N TYR A 196 11.93 -33.87 46.62
CA TYR A 196 10.58 -34.12 47.18
C TYR A 196 9.50 -33.05 46.85
N ASN A 197 8.27 -33.40 46.40
CA ASN A 197 7.48 -34.64 46.53
C ASN A 197 6.73 -35.08 45.25
N GLU A 198 6.13 -36.28 45.29
CA GLU A 198 5.44 -36.97 44.17
C GLU A 198 3.93 -37.22 44.46
N TYR A 199 3.24 -37.94 43.56
CA TYR A 199 1.82 -38.36 43.54
C TYR A 199 0.78 -37.29 43.13
N ASN A 200 -0.21 -37.56 42.26
CA ASN A 200 -0.50 -38.77 41.47
C ASN A 200 -1.14 -38.49 40.09
N ASN A 201 -1.17 -39.51 39.24
CA ASN A 201 -1.52 -39.54 37.81
C ASN A 201 -2.95 -39.10 37.43
N ASP A 202 -3.12 -38.54 36.21
CA ASP A 202 -3.77 -39.32 35.13
C ASP A 202 -3.34 -38.90 33.69
N LYS A 203 -3.53 -39.84 32.76
CA LYS A 203 -3.22 -39.89 31.30
C LYS A 203 -2.82 -38.60 30.56
N THR A 204 -1.54 -38.54 30.16
CA THR A 204 -1.13 -37.92 28.88
C THR A 204 -0.20 -38.87 28.10
N TYR A 205 -0.54 -39.20 26.85
CA TYR A 205 0.33 -39.97 25.97
C TYR A 205 1.51 -39.10 25.51
N LYS A 206 2.74 -39.54 25.82
CA LYS A 206 3.98 -38.77 25.61
C LYS A 206 4.29 -38.56 24.12
N SER A 207 4.57 -37.32 23.74
CA SER A 207 5.20 -36.95 22.45
C SER A 207 6.57 -36.28 22.68
N LYS A 208 7.44 -36.94 23.47
CA LYS A 208 8.78 -36.41 23.80
C LYS A 208 9.81 -36.61 22.67
N ASP A 209 9.79 -37.77 22.01
CA ASP A 209 10.85 -38.26 21.11
C ASP A 209 11.11 -37.36 19.89
N ASN A 210 10.11 -36.56 19.46
CA ASN A 210 10.25 -35.62 18.35
C ASN A 210 11.08 -34.36 18.68
N ARG A 211 11.43 -34.09 19.95
CA ARG A 211 12.19 -32.88 20.32
C ARG A 211 13.70 -33.08 20.18
N GLU A 212 14.24 -34.18 20.70
CA GLU A 212 15.69 -34.43 20.72
C GLU A 212 16.26 -34.66 19.31
N TYR A 213 15.58 -35.47 18.48
CA TYR A 213 15.93 -35.62 17.06
C TYR A 213 15.95 -34.29 16.28
N SER A 214 15.16 -33.29 16.70
CA SER A 214 15.18 -31.95 16.09
C SER A 214 16.37 -31.10 16.52
N ASN A 215 16.90 -31.33 17.73
CA ASN A 215 18.04 -30.59 18.28
C ASN A 215 19.38 -31.17 17.83
N GLU A 216 19.52 -32.49 17.73
CA GLU A 216 20.74 -33.12 17.23
C GLU A 216 20.91 -32.87 15.72
N SER A 217 19.80 -32.89 14.97
CA SER A 217 19.77 -32.43 13.57
C SER A 217 20.17 -30.96 13.45
N ARG A 218 19.68 -30.07 14.33
CA ARG A 218 20.11 -28.66 14.38
C ARG A 218 21.61 -28.53 14.64
N ASN A 219 22.15 -29.23 15.63
CA ASN A 219 23.56 -29.12 16.02
C ASN A 219 24.52 -29.57 14.91
N ASN A 220 24.17 -30.65 14.19
CA ASN A 220 24.95 -31.13 13.04
C ASN A 220 24.77 -30.25 11.79
N ILE A 221 23.63 -29.57 11.64
CA ILE A 221 23.44 -28.53 10.62
C ILE A 221 24.27 -27.28 10.94
N VAL A 222 24.24 -26.77 12.19
CA VAL A 222 25.02 -25.61 12.64
C VAL A 222 26.53 -25.84 12.48
N LYS A 223 27.04 -27.02 12.87
CA LYS A 223 28.47 -27.37 12.65
C LYS A 223 28.89 -27.38 11.17
N ASN A 224 27.98 -27.68 10.25
CA ASN A 224 28.27 -27.67 8.81
C ASN A 224 27.96 -26.34 8.11
N ILE A 225 27.14 -25.46 8.72
CA ILE A 225 26.82 -24.12 8.20
C ILE A 225 27.96 -23.12 8.39
N ASN A 226 28.85 -23.33 9.37
CA ASN A 226 30.00 -22.46 9.68
C ASN A 226 31.12 -22.41 8.60
N LYS A 227 30.79 -22.64 7.33
CA LYS A 227 31.60 -22.33 6.14
C LYS A 227 30.98 -21.29 5.21
N ASP A 228 29.75 -20.83 5.48
CA ASP A 228 29.08 -19.76 4.73
C ASP A 228 28.82 -18.56 5.64
N ASN A 229 29.72 -17.57 5.59
CA ASN A 229 29.68 -16.34 6.40
C ASN A 229 28.51 -15.38 6.04
N SER A 230 27.52 -15.82 5.25
CA SER A 230 26.42 -14.97 4.74
C SER A 230 25.14 -14.96 5.58
N ILE A 231 25.06 -15.73 6.67
CA ILE A 231 23.84 -15.82 7.50
C ILE A 231 23.89 -14.79 8.64
N LYS A 232 23.02 -13.78 8.57
CA LYS A 232 22.80 -12.79 9.63
C LYS A 232 22.24 -13.47 10.89
N SER A 233 22.85 -13.20 12.04
CA SER A 233 22.53 -13.79 13.35
C SER A 233 21.27 -13.25 14.01
N PHE A 234 20.94 -11.98 13.73
CA PHE A 234 19.74 -11.29 14.23
C PHE A 234 18.52 -11.56 13.33
N PRO A 235 17.29 -11.54 13.85
CA PRO A 235 16.09 -11.65 13.02
C PRO A 235 15.95 -10.46 12.05
N GLY A 236 15.16 -10.62 11.00
CA GLY A 236 14.67 -9.48 10.21
C GLY A 236 13.27 -9.04 10.66
N ILE A 237 12.73 -7.99 10.05
CA ILE A 237 11.32 -7.58 10.25
C ILE A 237 10.59 -7.52 8.91
N VAL A 238 9.35 -8.02 8.87
CA VAL A 238 8.37 -7.78 7.79
C VAL A 238 7.24 -6.93 8.36
N ILE A 239 6.97 -5.79 7.75
CA ILE A 239 5.89 -4.87 8.08
C ILE A 239 4.86 -4.94 6.94
N ILE A 240 3.65 -5.36 7.28
CA ILE A 240 2.52 -5.49 6.36
C ILE A 240 1.53 -4.38 6.70
N GLU A 241 1.43 -3.40 5.82
CA GLU A 241 0.43 -2.34 5.94
C GLU A 241 -0.84 -2.77 5.21
N ILE A 242 -1.97 -2.76 5.92
CA ILE A 242 -3.30 -2.89 5.34
C ILE A 242 -3.83 -1.47 5.20
N ASP A 243 -3.81 -0.99 3.96
CA ASP A 243 -4.24 0.34 3.55
C ASP A 243 -5.68 0.63 4.03
N GLY A 244 -5.93 1.81 4.59
CA GLY A 244 -7.28 2.30 4.97
C GLY A 244 -8.02 1.57 6.12
N LEU A 245 -7.39 0.61 6.83
CA LEU A 245 -8.07 -0.24 7.81
C LEU A 245 -8.03 0.31 9.26
N ALA A 246 -9.15 0.88 9.71
CA ALA A 246 -9.35 1.27 11.10
C ALA A 246 -9.35 0.06 12.05
N LYS A 247 -8.84 0.25 13.28
CA LYS A 247 -8.75 -0.78 14.34
C LYS A 247 -10.08 -1.49 14.59
N GLU A 248 -11.16 -0.72 14.71
CA GLU A 248 -12.50 -1.23 15.00
C GLU A 248 -12.99 -2.21 13.90
N ILE A 249 -12.72 -1.90 12.64
CA ILE A 249 -13.11 -2.73 11.49
C ILE A 249 -12.26 -4.01 11.41
N LEU A 250 -10.98 -3.95 11.81
CA LEU A 250 -10.15 -5.14 12.00
C LEU A 250 -10.71 -6.05 13.10
N GLU A 251 -11.08 -5.49 14.25
CA GLU A 251 -11.67 -6.25 15.36
C GLU A 251 -13.01 -6.87 14.96
N GLU A 252 -13.84 -6.15 14.20
CA GLU A 252 -15.09 -6.66 13.61
C GLU A 252 -14.82 -7.79 12.59
N ALA A 253 -13.81 -7.66 11.72
CA ALA A 253 -13.42 -8.67 10.74
C ALA A 253 -12.83 -9.95 11.39
N ILE A 254 -12.11 -9.79 12.50
CA ILE A 254 -11.64 -10.89 13.36
C ILE A 254 -12.82 -11.63 13.99
N GLN A 255 -13.77 -10.91 14.61
CA GLN A 255 -14.98 -11.48 15.21
C GLN A 255 -15.84 -12.21 14.17
N LYS A 256 -15.97 -11.64 12.96
CA LYS A 256 -16.66 -12.25 11.81
C LYS A 256 -15.90 -13.41 11.15
N GLY A 257 -14.77 -13.85 11.71
CA GLY A 257 -14.00 -15.00 11.21
C GLY A 257 -13.36 -14.79 9.83
N GLN A 258 -13.16 -13.53 9.42
CA GLN A 258 -12.54 -13.20 8.13
C GLN A 258 -11.02 -13.16 8.21
N MET A 259 -10.46 -12.84 9.38
CA MET A 259 -9.01 -12.79 9.62
C MET A 259 -8.56 -13.82 10.68
N PRO A 260 -8.66 -15.13 10.38
CA PRO A 260 -8.38 -16.19 11.35
C PRO A 260 -6.90 -16.31 11.75
N THR A 261 -5.95 -15.81 10.94
CA THR A 261 -4.53 -15.82 11.29
C THR A 261 -4.23 -14.77 12.35
N LEU A 262 -4.74 -13.54 12.18
CA LEU A 262 -4.62 -12.48 13.19
C LEU A 262 -5.41 -12.83 14.47
N ALA A 263 -6.61 -13.39 14.33
CA ALA A 263 -7.40 -13.91 15.46
C ALA A 263 -6.62 -14.96 16.28
N LYS A 264 -5.86 -15.83 15.60
CA LYS A 264 -5.00 -16.83 16.25
C LYS A 264 -3.86 -16.16 17.02
N TRP A 265 -3.17 -15.18 16.44
CA TRP A 265 -2.04 -14.50 17.09
C TRP A 265 -2.42 -13.80 18.40
N LEU A 266 -3.56 -13.09 18.40
CA LEU A 266 -4.12 -12.45 19.60
C LEU A 266 -4.53 -13.50 20.64
N LYS A 267 -5.20 -14.58 20.23
CA LYS A 267 -5.61 -15.68 21.13
C LYS A 267 -4.43 -16.39 21.78
N GLU A 268 -3.34 -16.60 21.03
CA GLU A 268 -2.11 -17.23 21.51
C GLU A 268 -1.16 -16.26 22.22
N LYS A 269 -1.50 -14.96 22.31
CA LYS A 269 -0.66 -13.88 22.88
C LYS A 269 0.76 -13.86 22.31
N THR A 270 0.86 -14.05 21.00
CA THR A 270 2.13 -13.89 20.25
C THR A 270 2.30 -12.48 19.70
N HIS A 271 1.19 -11.78 19.50
CA HIS A 271 1.15 -10.39 19.08
C HIS A 271 0.12 -9.64 19.93
N GLU A 272 0.35 -8.36 20.14
CA GLU A 272 -0.60 -7.40 20.71
C GLU A 272 -1.09 -6.44 19.62
N ILE A 273 -2.18 -5.71 19.88
CA ILE A 273 -2.72 -4.68 18.99
C ILE A 273 -2.94 -3.38 19.76
N LYS A 274 -2.46 -2.27 19.19
CA LYS A 274 -2.61 -0.91 19.76
C LYS A 274 -3.16 0.06 18.72
N GLU A 275 -4.10 0.90 19.15
CA GLU A 275 -4.62 2.01 18.35
C GLU A 275 -3.59 3.15 18.29
N TRP A 276 -3.53 3.85 17.16
CA TRP A 276 -2.84 5.12 17.05
C TRP A 276 -3.69 6.15 16.31
N GLU A 277 -3.47 7.43 16.61
CA GLU A 277 -4.23 8.54 16.06
C GLU A 277 -3.46 9.21 14.91
N THR A 278 -4.09 9.37 13.75
CA THR A 278 -3.42 9.94 12.57
C THR A 278 -3.00 11.40 12.77
N ASP A 279 -2.05 11.85 11.96
CA ASP A 279 -1.92 13.29 11.65
C ASP A 279 -3.15 13.79 10.87
N LEU A 280 -3.23 15.12 10.66
CA LEU A 280 -3.98 15.73 9.56
C LEU A 280 -2.99 16.11 8.45
N SER A 281 -3.09 15.59 7.22
CA SER A 281 -4.14 14.70 6.68
C SER A 281 -3.99 13.22 7.04
N SER A 282 -5.13 12.51 7.10
CA SER A 282 -5.27 11.09 7.43
C SER A 282 -5.21 10.20 6.18
N GLN A 283 -4.06 10.19 5.49
CA GLN A 283 -3.92 9.60 4.13
C GLN A 283 -2.55 8.96 3.90
N THR A 284 -2.49 7.95 3.04
CA THR A 284 -1.29 7.17 2.67
C THR A 284 -0.06 8.04 2.40
N GLY A 285 -0.22 9.19 1.73
CA GLY A 285 0.87 10.14 1.48
C GLY A 285 1.44 10.79 2.74
N SER A 286 0.59 11.22 3.65
CA SER A 286 0.98 11.80 4.94
C SER A 286 1.50 10.71 5.90
N SER A 287 0.77 9.60 6.01
CA SER A 287 1.10 8.52 6.93
C SER A 287 2.36 7.77 6.52
N GLN A 288 2.53 7.36 5.26
CA GLN A 288 3.77 6.68 4.84
C GLN A 288 4.99 7.60 4.86
N ALA A 289 4.84 8.91 4.62
CA ALA A 289 5.96 9.85 4.81
C ALA A 289 6.45 9.84 6.26
N GLY A 290 5.52 9.95 7.21
CA GLY A 290 5.81 9.88 8.64
C GLY A 290 6.40 8.52 9.05
N ILE A 291 5.77 7.41 8.64
CA ILE A 291 6.20 6.05 9.00
C ILE A 291 7.53 5.65 8.35
N LEU A 292 7.77 5.98 7.08
CA LEU A 292 8.95 5.53 6.34
C LEU A 292 10.16 6.48 6.49
N HIS A 293 9.97 7.78 6.64
CA HIS A 293 11.09 8.75 6.74
C HIS A 293 11.18 9.48 8.09
N GLY A 294 10.17 9.33 8.96
CA GLY A 294 10.12 10.05 10.24
C GLY A 294 9.72 11.51 10.08
N ASN A 295 9.10 11.87 8.95
CA ASN A 295 8.82 13.25 8.56
C ASN A 295 7.68 13.29 7.52
N ASN A 296 6.57 13.96 7.86
CA ASN A 296 5.49 14.29 6.91
C ASN A 296 5.18 15.81 6.87
N LYS A 297 6.18 16.65 7.13
CA LYS A 297 6.06 18.11 7.04
C LYS A 297 5.61 18.53 5.63
N ASP A 298 4.76 19.55 5.57
CA ASP A 298 4.24 20.20 4.36
C ASP A 298 3.34 19.33 3.45
N ILE A 299 3.10 18.06 3.80
CA ILE A 299 2.12 17.19 3.12
C ILE A 299 0.73 17.46 3.71
N VAL A 300 0.06 18.49 3.19
CA VAL A 300 -1.24 18.96 3.72
C VAL A 300 -2.40 18.02 3.37
N ALA A 301 -2.33 17.33 2.24
CA ALA A 301 -3.37 16.44 1.68
C ALA A 301 -2.76 15.53 0.59
N PHE A 302 -3.56 14.63 0.02
CA PHE A 302 -3.18 13.77 -1.10
C PHE A 302 -2.87 14.56 -2.38
N ARG A 303 -3.57 15.67 -2.58
CA ARG A 303 -3.31 16.66 -3.64
C ARG A 303 -3.41 18.08 -3.10
N TRP A 304 -2.49 18.96 -3.48
CA TRP A 304 -2.38 20.33 -2.98
C TRP A 304 -1.84 21.28 -4.06
N VAL A 305 -1.92 22.60 -3.85
CA VAL A 305 -1.36 23.60 -4.77
C VAL A 305 -0.10 24.24 -4.18
N GLU A 306 0.98 24.21 -4.95
CA GLU A 306 2.18 25.01 -4.76
C GLU A 306 2.01 26.33 -5.53
N LYS A 307 1.58 27.39 -4.84
CA LYS A 307 1.26 28.71 -5.41
C LYS A 307 2.49 29.34 -6.05
N GLU A 308 3.61 29.28 -5.36
CA GLU A 308 4.93 29.79 -5.75
C GLU A 308 5.47 29.08 -7.00
N ASN A 309 5.17 27.79 -7.17
CA ASN A 309 5.52 27.01 -8.38
C ASN A 309 4.49 27.18 -9.51
N ASN A 310 4.00 28.41 -9.70
CA ASN A 310 2.98 28.79 -10.69
C ASN A 310 1.67 27.98 -10.54
N ASN A 311 1.11 27.97 -9.32
CA ASN A 311 -0.13 27.26 -8.97
C ASN A 311 -0.12 25.79 -9.41
N LYS A 312 1.02 25.11 -9.22
CA LYS A 312 1.17 23.70 -9.60
C LYS A 312 0.41 22.82 -8.61
N ILE A 313 -0.52 22.02 -9.13
CA ILE A 313 -1.07 20.89 -8.35
C ILE A 313 0.03 19.83 -8.20
N MET A 314 0.29 19.44 -6.96
CA MET A 314 1.09 18.29 -6.56
C MET A 314 0.15 17.14 -6.19
N VAL A 315 0.52 15.91 -6.52
CA VAL A 315 -0.22 14.71 -6.14
C VAL A 315 0.73 13.68 -5.54
N SER A 316 0.37 13.09 -4.40
CA SER A 316 1.20 12.11 -3.69
C SER A 316 1.59 10.90 -4.56
N THR A 317 0.70 10.42 -5.42
CA THR A 317 0.93 9.32 -6.39
C THR A 317 1.49 9.78 -7.75
N GLY A 318 1.69 11.08 -7.97
CA GLY A 318 2.15 11.59 -9.26
C GLY A 318 3.57 11.12 -9.60
N LEU A 319 3.76 10.48 -10.75
CA LEU A 319 5.06 9.87 -11.15
C LEU A 319 6.23 10.87 -11.18
N LEU A 320 5.94 12.15 -11.43
CA LEU A 320 6.92 13.24 -11.44
C LEU A 320 6.97 14.02 -10.12
N ASP A 321 6.10 13.71 -9.15
CA ASP A 321 5.93 14.48 -7.91
C ASP A 321 6.27 13.68 -6.65
N ALA A 322 5.86 12.42 -6.56
CA ALA A 322 6.30 11.48 -5.53
C ALA A 322 7.85 11.45 -5.32
N PRO A 323 8.70 11.52 -6.37
CA PRO A 323 10.15 11.59 -6.19
C PRO A 323 10.63 12.92 -5.60
N LYS A 324 9.92 14.03 -5.85
CA LYS A 324 10.21 15.36 -5.28
C LYS A 324 9.77 15.44 -3.82
N ILE A 325 8.60 14.89 -3.52
CA ILE A 325 8.06 14.79 -2.16
C ILE A 325 9.02 13.95 -1.31
N GLU A 326 9.44 12.77 -1.79
CA GLU A 326 10.43 11.94 -1.09
C GLU A 326 11.74 12.68 -0.84
N LYS A 327 12.25 13.44 -1.82
CA LYS A 327 13.47 14.25 -1.68
C LYS A 327 13.34 15.35 -0.62
N ARG A 328 12.15 15.88 -0.35
CA ARG A 328 11.91 16.87 0.71
C ARG A 328 11.83 16.25 2.11
N ILE A 329 11.26 15.05 2.23
CA ILE A 329 11.07 14.39 3.54
C ILE A 329 12.26 13.54 3.98
N SER A 330 13.04 13.00 3.03
CA SER A 330 14.16 12.09 3.28
C SER A 330 15.36 12.76 3.97
N ASN A 331 16.00 12.00 4.86
CA ASN A 331 17.28 12.30 5.49
C ASN A 331 18.36 11.25 5.16
N GLY A 332 18.11 10.37 4.18
CA GLY A 332 18.97 9.23 3.83
C GLY A 332 19.05 8.12 4.90
N LYS A 333 18.25 8.21 5.96
CA LYS A 333 18.25 7.31 7.13
C LYS A 333 16.84 6.80 7.45
N GLY A 334 15.94 6.81 6.47
CA GLY A 334 14.58 6.26 6.54
C GLY A 334 14.53 4.79 6.98
N LEU A 335 13.32 4.27 7.17
CA LEU A 335 13.07 2.97 7.80
C LEU A 335 13.85 1.82 7.12
N LEU A 336 14.07 1.91 5.81
CA LEU A 336 14.57 0.85 4.94
C LEU A 336 16.03 1.06 4.47
N HIS A 337 16.71 2.15 4.86
CA HIS A 337 18.08 2.46 4.41
C HIS A 337 19.12 1.35 4.67
N LYS A 338 18.98 0.58 5.78
CA LYS A 338 19.83 -0.57 6.08
C LYS A 338 19.26 -1.83 5.43
N ASN A 339 19.69 -2.13 4.21
CA ASN A 339 19.31 -3.34 3.45
C ASN A 339 17.79 -3.63 3.41
N GLY A 340 16.93 -2.61 3.50
CA GLY A 340 15.48 -2.82 3.51
C GLY A 340 14.91 -3.09 2.12
N SER A 341 13.63 -3.46 2.03
CA SER A 341 12.93 -3.57 0.74
C SER A 341 11.52 -2.98 0.79
N SER A 342 11.15 -2.23 -0.26
CA SER A 342 9.87 -1.51 -0.38
C SER A 342 9.01 -2.17 -1.47
N ARG A 343 7.71 -2.40 -1.20
CA ARG A 343 6.85 -3.31 -1.97
C ARG A 343 5.42 -2.75 -2.10
N SER A 344 5.16 -2.05 -3.20
CA SER A 344 3.90 -1.35 -3.51
C SER A 344 3.55 -0.19 -2.56
N ASN A 345 4.58 0.50 -2.07
CA ASN A 345 4.45 1.65 -1.18
C ASN A 345 4.55 2.96 -1.96
N LEU A 346 4.13 4.08 -1.39
CA LEU A 346 4.29 5.39 -2.02
C LEU A 346 5.77 5.82 -2.06
N PHE A 347 6.47 5.65 -0.92
CA PHE A 347 7.88 6.02 -0.75
C PHE A 347 8.80 4.82 -0.54
N SER A 348 10.10 5.01 -0.68
CA SER A 348 11.10 3.95 -0.57
C SER A 348 11.63 3.75 0.84
N GLY A 349 11.41 4.68 1.78
CA GLY A 349 12.04 4.60 3.10
C GLY A 349 13.57 4.61 3.04
N ASP A 350 14.12 5.19 1.96
CA ASP A 350 15.54 5.25 1.58
C ASP A 350 16.19 3.91 1.18
N THR A 351 15.43 2.95 0.61
CA THR A 351 16.01 1.78 -0.07
C THR A 351 15.99 1.86 -1.60
N GLU A 352 17.00 1.29 -2.23
CA GLU A 352 17.04 1.04 -3.68
C GLU A 352 16.42 -0.32 -4.06
N ASN A 353 16.17 -1.22 -3.10
CA ASN A 353 15.48 -2.50 -3.33
C ASN A 353 13.95 -2.31 -3.36
N VAL A 354 13.48 -1.61 -4.39
CA VAL A 354 12.06 -1.27 -4.59
C VAL A 354 11.32 -2.26 -5.51
N LEU A 355 9.99 -2.25 -5.41
CA LEU A 355 9.06 -2.83 -6.39
C LEU A 355 7.71 -2.13 -6.26
N PHE A 356 7.12 -1.68 -7.38
CA PHE A 356 5.90 -0.85 -7.40
C PHE A 356 5.94 0.38 -6.47
N THR A 357 7.12 0.90 -6.15
CA THR A 357 7.27 2.06 -5.26
C THR A 357 7.15 3.37 -6.03
N TYR A 358 6.09 4.16 -5.80
CA TYR A 358 5.73 5.32 -6.65
C TYR A 358 6.87 6.32 -6.81
N SER A 359 7.54 6.72 -5.72
CA SER A 359 8.66 7.68 -5.74
C SER A 359 9.87 7.23 -6.56
N LYS A 360 9.96 5.95 -6.94
CA LYS A 360 11.00 5.40 -7.82
C LYS A 360 10.47 4.88 -9.17
N MET A 361 9.15 4.87 -9.42
CA MET A 361 8.56 4.32 -10.65
C MET A 361 9.00 5.07 -11.92
N HIS A 362 9.41 6.33 -11.82
CA HIS A 362 9.91 7.12 -12.95
C HIS A 362 11.16 6.52 -13.63
N ASP A 363 11.90 5.64 -12.93
CA ASP A 363 12.99 4.86 -13.50
C ASP A 363 12.52 3.42 -13.75
N ILE A 364 12.05 3.16 -14.98
CA ILE A 364 11.53 1.86 -15.39
C ILE A 364 12.54 0.71 -15.21
N ARG A 365 13.84 1.00 -15.11
CA ARG A 365 14.87 -0.02 -14.82
C ARG A 365 14.73 -0.57 -13.40
N LYS A 366 14.27 0.24 -12.44
CA LYS A 366 14.00 -0.17 -11.04
C LYS A 366 12.75 -1.04 -10.90
N PHE A 367 11.90 -1.11 -11.94
CA PHE A 367 10.83 -2.10 -12.02
C PHE A 367 11.38 -3.53 -12.14
N TYR A 368 12.56 -3.69 -12.76
CA TYR A 368 13.28 -4.96 -12.80
C TYR A 368 14.16 -5.14 -11.57
N ASN A 369 13.91 -6.20 -10.81
CA ASN A 369 14.73 -6.59 -9.67
C ASN A 369 14.88 -8.12 -9.58
N LYS A 370 15.86 -8.59 -8.79
CA LYS A 370 16.17 -10.02 -8.61
C LYS A 370 15.11 -10.80 -7.79
N THR A 371 13.99 -10.19 -7.38
CA THR A 371 12.92 -10.84 -6.59
C THR A 371 11.77 -11.36 -7.46
N TRP A 372 11.56 -10.77 -8.64
CA TRP A 372 10.62 -11.27 -9.66
C TRP A 372 10.87 -12.73 -10.05
N TYR A 373 12.10 -13.23 -9.93
CA TYR A 373 12.41 -14.64 -10.11
C TYR A 373 11.52 -15.54 -9.23
N PHE A 374 11.20 -15.13 -8.00
CA PHE A 374 10.30 -15.89 -7.12
C PHE A 374 8.84 -15.83 -7.57
N VAL A 375 8.40 -14.77 -8.26
CA VAL A 375 7.07 -14.71 -8.90
C VAL A 375 7.02 -15.70 -10.05
N TYR A 376 7.99 -15.65 -10.97
CA TYR A 376 7.97 -16.43 -12.20
C TYR A 376 8.54 -17.86 -12.09
N SER A 377 9.20 -18.24 -10.98
CA SER A 377 9.80 -19.57 -10.75
C SER A 377 8.86 -20.79 -10.86
N ASN A 378 7.55 -20.57 -11.00
CA ASN A 378 6.53 -21.57 -11.33
C ASN A 378 5.69 -21.05 -12.52
N PRO A 379 5.60 -21.75 -13.66
CA PRO A 379 4.93 -21.24 -14.86
C PRO A 379 3.44 -20.95 -14.63
N SER A 380 2.74 -21.80 -13.87
CA SER A 380 1.31 -21.62 -13.58
C SER A 380 0.98 -20.46 -12.62
N ASN A 381 1.97 -19.80 -12.00
CA ASN A 381 1.72 -18.68 -11.09
C ASN A 381 0.97 -17.52 -11.77
N PHE A 382 1.36 -17.15 -12.99
CA PHE A 382 0.76 -16.01 -13.68
C PHE A 382 -0.67 -16.33 -14.15
N GLY A 383 -0.89 -17.52 -14.74
CA GLY A 383 -2.23 -17.98 -15.11
C GLY A 383 -3.18 -18.09 -13.90
N ARG A 384 -2.68 -18.53 -12.73
CA ARG A 384 -3.45 -18.48 -11.47
C ARG A 384 -3.83 -17.06 -11.08
N ILE A 385 -2.90 -16.10 -11.19
CA ILE A 385 -3.19 -14.70 -10.86
C ILE A 385 -4.26 -14.14 -11.81
N LEU A 386 -4.16 -14.40 -13.13
CA LEU A 386 -5.18 -14.00 -14.09
C LEU A 386 -6.56 -14.62 -13.79
N LEU A 387 -6.61 -15.91 -13.44
CA LEU A 387 -7.87 -16.57 -13.04
C LEU A 387 -8.47 -15.94 -11.78
N LEU A 388 -7.64 -15.58 -10.79
CA LEU A 388 -8.09 -14.90 -9.58
C LEU A 388 -8.55 -13.47 -9.85
N CYS A 389 -7.91 -12.75 -10.78
CA CYS A 389 -8.35 -11.42 -11.23
C CYS A 389 -9.73 -11.52 -11.92
N GLY A 390 -9.90 -12.48 -12.85
CA GLY A 390 -11.18 -12.75 -13.51
C GLY A 390 -12.28 -13.12 -12.50
N ALA A 391 -11.95 -13.91 -11.49
CA ALA A 391 -12.88 -14.25 -10.40
C ALA A 391 -13.25 -13.03 -9.53
N ASP A 392 -12.39 -12.01 -9.38
CA ASP A 392 -12.75 -10.78 -8.67
C ASP A 392 -13.55 -9.79 -9.53
N ILE A 393 -13.28 -9.73 -10.84
CA ILE A 393 -14.13 -9.02 -11.82
C ILE A 393 -15.57 -9.57 -11.76
N VAL A 394 -15.72 -10.90 -11.76
CA VAL A 394 -17.03 -11.55 -11.62
C VAL A 394 -17.69 -11.24 -10.27
N LYS A 395 -16.93 -11.20 -9.17
CA LYS A 395 -17.45 -10.75 -7.86
C LYS A 395 -17.94 -9.31 -7.89
N GLU A 396 -17.18 -8.37 -8.46
CA GLU A 396 -17.56 -6.96 -8.57
C GLU A 396 -18.84 -6.78 -9.41
N ILE A 397 -18.98 -7.50 -10.53
CA ILE A 397 -20.22 -7.50 -11.34
C ILE A 397 -21.40 -8.03 -10.50
N ILE A 398 -21.23 -9.15 -9.80
CA ILE A 398 -22.24 -9.70 -8.87
C ILE A 398 -22.53 -8.73 -7.72
N SER A 399 -21.54 -7.97 -7.26
CA SER A 399 -21.68 -6.98 -6.20
C SER A 399 -22.52 -5.78 -6.64
N GLN A 400 -22.24 -5.18 -7.79
CA GLN A 400 -23.08 -4.10 -8.36
C GLN A 400 -24.54 -4.54 -8.56
N ILE A 401 -24.76 -5.78 -9.01
CA ILE A 401 -26.11 -6.36 -9.10
C ILE A 401 -26.75 -6.48 -7.72
N ASN A 402 -26.05 -7.04 -6.73
CA ASN A 402 -26.56 -7.15 -5.35
C ASN A 402 -26.89 -5.79 -4.72
N HIS A 403 -26.01 -4.79 -4.86
CA HIS A 403 -26.24 -3.44 -4.34
C HIS A 403 -27.46 -2.78 -5.01
N LYS A 404 -27.69 -3.04 -6.31
CA LYS A 404 -28.89 -2.57 -7.02
C LYS A 404 -30.16 -3.30 -6.59
N VAL A 405 -30.13 -4.63 -6.46
CA VAL A 405 -31.30 -5.45 -6.11
C VAL A 405 -31.72 -5.26 -4.65
N LYS A 406 -30.76 -5.10 -3.74
CA LYS A 406 -31.01 -4.89 -2.30
C LYS A 406 -31.14 -3.41 -1.90
N ASN A 407 -31.01 -2.48 -2.85
CA ASN A 407 -30.91 -1.04 -2.62
C ASN A 407 -29.93 -0.67 -1.50
N ILE A 408 -28.69 -1.18 -1.58
CA ILE A 408 -27.62 -0.80 -0.65
C ILE A 408 -27.24 0.65 -0.97
N GLN A 409 -27.19 1.47 0.08
CA GLN A 409 -26.87 2.89 0.07
C GLN A 409 -25.95 3.20 1.27
N PRO A 410 -25.08 4.22 1.20
CA PRO A 410 -24.77 5.05 0.03
C PRO A 410 -24.14 4.25 -1.13
N ARG A 411 -24.21 4.77 -2.36
CA ARG A 411 -23.72 4.05 -3.55
C ARG A 411 -23.34 4.98 -4.70
N ILE A 412 -22.08 4.88 -5.11
CA ILE A 412 -21.51 5.63 -6.23
C ILE A 412 -21.62 4.85 -7.57
N ARG A 413 -21.44 5.56 -8.69
CA ARG A 413 -21.46 4.96 -10.03
C ARG A 413 -20.06 4.51 -10.45
N LYS A 414 -19.77 3.24 -10.21
CA LYS A 414 -18.57 2.56 -10.70
C LYS A 414 -18.54 2.53 -12.24
N ASN A 415 -17.35 2.67 -12.84
CA ASN A 415 -17.16 2.62 -14.30
C ASN A 415 -16.64 1.23 -14.75
N PHE A 416 -16.55 0.97 -16.06
CA PHE A 416 -16.08 -0.33 -16.58
C PHE A 416 -14.59 -0.59 -16.33
N ILE A 417 -13.76 0.47 -16.25
CA ILE A 417 -12.32 0.37 -16.00
C ILE A 417 -12.07 -0.07 -14.56
N TYR A 418 -12.89 0.37 -13.60
CA TYR A 418 -12.81 -0.01 -12.18
C TYR A 418 -12.80 -1.53 -11.96
N LEU A 419 -13.47 -2.32 -12.82
CA LEU A 419 -13.41 -3.79 -12.77
C LEU A 419 -11.95 -4.30 -12.77
N PHE A 420 -11.10 -3.69 -13.60
CA PHE A 420 -9.70 -4.04 -13.77
C PHE A 420 -8.80 -3.38 -12.72
N VAL A 421 -9.10 -2.14 -12.29
CA VAL A 421 -8.36 -1.46 -11.20
C VAL A 421 -8.50 -2.26 -9.91
N ARG A 422 -9.74 -2.52 -9.47
CA ARG A 422 -10.06 -3.35 -8.30
C ARG A 422 -9.36 -4.69 -8.37
N ALA A 423 -9.49 -5.42 -9.49
CA ALA A 423 -8.87 -6.73 -9.64
C ALA A 423 -7.33 -6.66 -9.58
N CYS A 424 -6.71 -5.59 -10.10
CA CYS A 424 -5.27 -5.43 -10.05
C CYS A 424 -4.78 -5.10 -8.63
N ALA A 425 -5.38 -4.11 -7.95
CA ALA A 425 -5.03 -3.75 -6.58
C ALA A 425 -5.33 -4.88 -5.58
N ASN A 426 -6.55 -5.44 -5.61
CA ASN A 426 -6.98 -6.52 -4.70
C ASN A 426 -6.24 -7.84 -4.97
N VAL A 427 -5.99 -8.24 -6.23
CA VAL A 427 -5.45 -9.57 -6.55
C VAL A 427 -4.02 -9.53 -7.07
N TYR A 428 -3.75 -8.81 -8.16
CA TYR A 428 -2.47 -8.87 -8.87
C TYR A 428 -1.31 -8.39 -7.99
N ILE A 429 -1.42 -7.17 -7.47
CA ILE A 429 -0.43 -6.55 -6.59
C ILE A 429 -0.27 -7.37 -5.30
N ARG A 430 -1.38 -7.75 -4.65
CA ARG A 430 -1.40 -8.59 -3.44
C ARG A 430 -0.60 -9.88 -3.60
N GLU A 431 -0.81 -10.62 -4.68
CA GLU A 431 -0.11 -11.90 -4.91
C GLU A 431 1.37 -11.71 -5.22
N ILE A 432 1.76 -10.63 -5.92
CA ILE A 432 3.18 -10.34 -6.21
C ILE A 432 3.93 -9.85 -4.98
N ASN A 433 3.35 -8.92 -4.19
CA ASN A 433 3.91 -8.52 -2.88
C ASN A 433 4.18 -9.77 -2.04
N THR A 434 3.18 -10.64 -1.88
CA THR A 434 3.34 -11.89 -1.12
C THR A 434 4.47 -12.79 -1.65
N GLN A 435 4.57 -13.00 -2.97
CA GLN A 435 5.61 -13.86 -3.55
C GLN A 435 7.02 -13.28 -3.46
N THR A 436 7.15 -11.95 -3.47
CA THR A 436 8.44 -11.24 -3.40
C THR A 436 8.92 -11.06 -1.95
N ILE A 437 8.03 -10.76 -1.00
CA ILE A 437 8.32 -10.80 0.46
C ILE A 437 8.85 -12.17 0.86
N ILE A 438 8.14 -13.25 0.49
CA ILE A 438 8.59 -14.63 0.73
C ILE A 438 9.96 -14.89 0.06
N GLY A 439 10.22 -14.28 -1.09
CA GLY A 439 11.52 -14.33 -1.77
C GLY A 439 12.65 -13.67 -0.98
N ASP A 440 12.44 -12.46 -0.46
CA ASP A 440 13.39 -11.72 0.37
C ASP A 440 13.65 -12.45 1.70
N MET A 441 12.62 -13.02 2.33
CA MET A 441 12.76 -13.87 3.52
C MET A 441 13.57 -15.15 3.25
N ILE A 442 13.34 -15.83 2.11
CA ILE A 442 14.08 -17.05 1.74
C ILE A 442 15.57 -16.77 1.56
N LYS A 443 15.91 -15.64 0.95
CA LYS A 443 17.30 -15.16 0.83
C LYS A 443 17.93 -14.85 2.19
N GLY A 444 17.19 -14.18 3.07
CA GLY A 444 17.67 -13.67 4.36
C GLY A 444 18.48 -12.36 4.26
N GLU A 445 18.62 -11.81 3.05
CA GLU A 445 19.43 -10.61 2.75
C GLU A 445 18.83 -9.34 3.38
N ALA A 446 17.51 -9.16 3.25
CA ALA A 446 16.83 -7.92 3.66
C ALA A 446 16.61 -7.83 5.17
N ASP A 447 16.88 -6.67 5.78
CA ASP A 447 16.73 -6.44 7.24
C ASP A 447 15.33 -5.96 7.63
N THR A 448 14.74 -5.06 6.85
CA THR A 448 13.35 -4.59 7.03
C THR A 448 12.62 -4.67 5.69
N ILE A 449 11.50 -5.37 5.63
CA ILE A 449 10.66 -5.48 4.43
C ILE A 449 9.35 -4.75 4.74
N TYR A 450 8.94 -3.78 3.92
CA TYR A 450 7.68 -3.05 4.10
C TYR A 450 6.80 -3.20 2.87
N SER A 451 5.53 -3.57 3.04
CA SER A 451 4.60 -3.73 1.93
C SER A 451 3.17 -3.29 2.24
N THR A 452 2.63 -2.47 1.35
CA THR A 452 1.23 -2.01 1.37
C THR A 452 0.31 -2.98 0.66
N TYR A 453 -0.87 -3.25 1.23
CA TYR A 453 -1.90 -4.14 0.69
C TYR A 453 -3.18 -3.34 0.37
N LEU A 454 -3.11 -2.56 -0.71
CA LEU A 454 -4.13 -1.65 -1.28
C LEU A 454 -5.57 -2.21 -1.38
N GLY A 455 -5.74 -3.54 -1.34
CA GLY A 455 -6.97 -4.22 -1.75
C GLY A 455 -8.19 -4.06 -0.85
N TYR A 456 -8.03 -3.57 0.39
CA TYR A 456 -9.16 -3.20 1.25
C TYR A 456 -9.63 -1.78 0.93
N ASP A 457 -8.72 -0.80 0.97
CA ASP A 457 -8.99 0.63 0.75
C ASP A 457 -9.75 0.91 -0.57
N GLU A 458 -9.20 0.43 -1.69
CA GLU A 458 -9.79 0.46 -3.05
C GLU A 458 -11.24 -0.07 -3.12
N ILE A 459 -11.60 -1.04 -2.29
CA ILE A 459 -12.93 -1.66 -2.26
C ILE A 459 -13.85 -0.96 -1.26
N ALA A 460 -13.31 -0.54 -0.11
CA ALA A 460 -14.01 0.19 0.93
C ALA A 460 -14.45 1.58 0.44
N HIS A 461 -13.56 2.29 -0.27
CA HIS A 461 -13.85 3.54 -0.97
C HIS A 461 -15.09 3.44 -1.87
N HIS A 462 -15.19 2.32 -2.57
CA HIS A 462 -16.15 2.11 -3.65
C HIS A 462 -17.43 1.37 -3.24
N SER A 463 -17.43 0.70 -2.08
CA SER A 463 -18.50 -0.23 -1.67
C SER A 463 -18.95 -0.06 -0.21
N GLY A 464 -18.16 0.62 0.62
CA GLY A 464 -18.41 0.88 2.04
C GLY A 464 -17.48 0.09 2.97
N ILE A 465 -17.09 0.70 4.10
CA ILE A 465 -16.04 0.15 4.99
C ILE A 465 -16.43 -1.19 5.66
N ARG A 466 -17.73 -1.40 5.89
CA ARG A 466 -18.30 -2.66 6.45
C ARG A 466 -18.99 -3.53 5.40
N ASP A 467 -18.76 -3.30 4.10
CA ASP A 467 -19.35 -4.14 3.05
C ASP A 467 -18.76 -5.56 3.03
N ARG A 468 -19.55 -6.51 2.51
CA ARG A 468 -19.16 -7.90 2.28
C ARG A 468 -17.90 -8.02 1.44
N ASP A 469 -17.71 -7.21 0.40
CA ASP A 469 -16.51 -7.28 -0.44
C ASP A 469 -15.28 -6.69 0.23
N SER A 470 -15.42 -5.63 1.03
CA SER A 470 -14.36 -5.11 1.90
C SER A 470 -13.88 -6.18 2.89
N PHE A 471 -14.82 -6.90 3.53
CA PHE A 471 -14.49 -8.05 4.37
C PHE A 471 -13.92 -9.26 3.58
N ASN A 472 -14.37 -9.50 2.33
CA ASN A 472 -13.76 -10.51 1.46
C ASN A 472 -12.30 -10.16 1.10
N ALA A 473 -11.97 -8.88 0.95
CA ALA A 473 -10.62 -8.41 0.69
C ALA A 473 -9.69 -8.67 1.89
N LEU A 474 -10.13 -8.34 3.11
CA LEU A 474 -9.41 -8.66 4.36
C LEU A 474 -9.14 -10.16 4.51
N LYS A 475 -10.13 -11.01 4.19
CA LYS A 475 -9.94 -12.48 4.14
C LYS A 475 -8.92 -12.91 3.09
N GLY A 476 -8.87 -12.21 1.97
CA GLY A 476 -7.84 -12.40 0.94
C GLY A 476 -6.45 -11.96 1.39
N ILE A 477 -6.34 -10.99 2.31
CA ILE A 477 -5.10 -10.48 2.89
C ILE A 477 -4.59 -11.38 4.05
N ASP A 478 -5.44 -11.80 4.98
CA ASP A 478 -5.09 -12.73 6.07
C ASP A 478 -4.45 -14.04 5.55
N ARG A 479 -4.97 -14.56 4.43
CA ARG A 479 -4.37 -15.69 3.70
C ARG A 479 -2.93 -15.45 3.24
N GLN A 480 -2.58 -14.22 2.89
CA GLN A 480 -1.20 -13.85 2.53
C GLN A 480 -0.33 -13.68 3.77
N ILE A 481 -0.87 -13.09 4.84
CA ILE A 481 -0.19 -12.99 6.14
C ILE A 481 0.18 -14.39 6.65
N LYS A 482 -0.74 -15.38 6.54
CA LYS A 482 -0.45 -16.80 6.83
C LYS A 482 0.69 -17.35 5.97
N ARG A 483 0.72 -17.06 4.67
CA ARG A 483 1.77 -17.52 3.73
C ARG A 483 3.13 -16.91 4.05
N ILE A 484 3.17 -15.63 4.45
CA ILE A 484 4.38 -14.92 4.86
C ILE A 484 4.88 -15.49 6.19
N TYR A 485 4.02 -15.61 7.21
CA TYR A 485 4.36 -16.24 8.50
C TYR A 485 4.88 -17.67 8.33
N GLY A 486 4.28 -18.46 7.42
CA GLY A 486 4.73 -19.80 7.09
C GLY A 486 6.16 -19.86 6.49
N ALA A 487 6.64 -18.79 5.85
CA ALA A 487 7.97 -18.75 5.23
C ALA A 487 9.13 -18.76 6.24
N ASN A 488 8.88 -18.40 7.52
CA ASN A 488 9.86 -18.51 8.61
C ASN A 488 10.36 -19.94 8.87
N ASN A 489 9.64 -20.96 8.40
CA ASN A 489 10.08 -22.36 8.45
C ASN A 489 11.12 -22.72 7.36
N TYR A 490 11.38 -21.80 6.42
CA TYR A 490 12.14 -22.07 5.19
C TYR A 490 13.26 -21.05 4.92
N SER A 491 13.19 -19.85 5.47
CA SER A 491 14.20 -18.80 5.41
C SER A 491 15.57 -19.22 6.00
N LYS A 492 16.62 -18.42 5.75
CA LYS A 492 17.94 -18.59 6.40
C LYS A 492 17.94 -18.13 7.87
N ARG A 493 17.04 -17.21 8.22
CA ARG A 493 16.85 -16.63 9.57
C ARG A 493 15.37 -16.36 9.86
N GLN A 494 15.01 -16.12 11.11
CA GLN A 494 13.65 -15.72 11.47
C GLN A 494 13.36 -14.27 11.07
N TYR A 495 12.09 -13.98 10.81
CA TYR A 495 11.56 -12.64 10.61
C TYR A 495 10.40 -12.39 11.57
N ASN A 496 10.50 -11.34 12.36
CA ASN A 496 9.40 -10.80 13.15
C ASN A 496 8.39 -10.15 12.19
N ILE A 497 7.08 -10.30 12.45
CA ILE A 497 6.04 -9.77 11.57
C ILE A 497 5.23 -8.73 12.34
N VAL A 498 5.06 -7.57 11.72
CA VAL A 498 4.19 -6.48 12.15
C VAL A 498 3.09 -6.34 11.11
N VAL A 499 1.85 -6.16 11.56
CA VAL A 499 0.72 -5.82 10.70
C VAL A 499 0.17 -4.50 11.21
N GLN A 500 0.04 -3.49 10.35
CA GLN A 500 -0.44 -2.18 10.76
C GLN A 500 -1.39 -1.59 9.72
N SER A 501 -1.94 -0.43 10.03
CA SER A 501 -2.57 0.45 9.06
C SER A 501 -2.05 1.88 9.24
N ASP A 502 -2.16 2.65 8.17
CA ASP A 502 -1.65 3.99 8.00
C ASP A 502 -2.74 5.06 8.23
N HIS A 503 -3.99 4.73 7.92
CA HIS A 503 -5.20 5.43 8.33
C HIS A 503 -6.41 4.48 8.32
N GLY A 504 -7.53 4.90 8.87
CA GLY A 504 -8.80 4.23 8.63
C GLY A 504 -9.52 4.75 7.39
N GLN A 505 -10.79 4.39 7.25
CA GLN A 505 -11.79 5.12 6.46
C GLN A 505 -13.04 5.33 7.32
N SER A 506 -13.74 6.45 7.10
CA SER A 506 -15.09 6.74 7.61
C SER A 506 -16.11 6.61 6.47
N ASN A 507 -17.33 6.19 6.77
CA ASN A 507 -18.37 5.91 5.77
C ASN A 507 -19.28 7.14 5.53
N GLY A 508 -20.11 7.11 4.49
CA GLY A 508 -21.31 7.95 4.40
C GLY A 508 -21.72 8.36 2.99
N SER A 509 -22.91 8.97 2.87
CA SER A 509 -23.31 9.62 1.62
C SER A 509 -22.37 10.78 1.30
N THR A 510 -21.94 10.86 0.05
CA THR A 510 -21.06 11.94 -0.42
C THR A 510 -21.75 13.30 -0.24
N PHE A 511 -20.98 14.37 -0.09
CA PHE A 511 -21.50 15.74 0.02
C PHE A 511 -22.48 16.05 -1.12
N LYS A 512 -22.14 15.61 -2.33
CA LYS A 512 -23.00 15.73 -3.51
C LYS A 512 -24.26 14.84 -3.44
N GLN A 513 -24.20 13.63 -2.88
CA GLN A 513 -25.38 12.80 -2.64
C GLN A 513 -26.31 13.36 -1.55
N ARG A 514 -25.77 14.10 -0.57
CA ARG A 514 -26.57 14.75 0.49
C ARG A 514 -27.23 16.06 0.02
N TYR A 515 -26.53 16.85 -0.80
CA TYR A 515 -26.91 18.26 -1.07
C TYR A 515 -27.12 18.63 -2.56
N ASP A 516 -26.99 17.67 -3.49
CA ASP A 516 -26.99 17.85 -4.97
C ASP A 516 -26.02 18.94 -5.48
N LEU A 517 -24.96 19.17 -4.71
CA LEU A 517 -24.00 20.26 -4.85
C LEU A 517 -22.58 19.72 -4.64
N SER A 518 -21.59 20.07 -5.47
CA SER A 518 -20.19 19.78 -5.15
C SER A 518 -19.56 20.89 -4.32
N LEU A 519 -18.39 20.64 -3.69
CA LEU A 519 -17.66 21.70 -2.99
C LEU A 519 -17.29 22.87 -3.94
N LYS A 520 -17.01 22.59 -5.21
CA LYS A 520 -16.83 23.64 -6.22
C LYS A 520 -18.11 24.43 -6.45
N ASP A 521 -19.25 23.75 -6.63
CA ASP A 521 -20.50 24.46 -6.90
C ASP A 521 -20.87 25.35 -5.69
N LEU A 522 -20.63 24.89 -4.45
CA LEU A 522 -20.75 25.73 -3.25
C LEU A 522 -19.81 26.95 -3.30
N VAL A 523 -18.50 26.74 -3.48
CA VAL A 523 -17.52 27.83 -3.53
C VAL A 523 -17.81 28.82 -4.67
N HIS A 524 -18.26 28.34 -5.83
CA HIS A 524 -18.64 29.18 -6.98
C HIS A 524 -19.86 30.05 -6.68
N ASN A 525 -20.84 29.55 -5.92
CA ASN A 525 -22.05 30.30 -5.57
C ASN A 525 -21.76 31.44 -4.57
N LEU A 526 -20.61 31.42 -3.90
CA LEU A 526 -20.18 32.39 -2.89
C LEU A 526 -19.11 33.38 -3.39
N LEU A 527 -18.84 33.38 -4.70
CA LEU A 527 -17.81 34.18 -5.37
C LEU A 527 -18.39 34.99 -6.53
N PRO A 528 -17.67 36.02 -7.04
CA PRO A 528 -18.09 36.79 -8.22
C PRO A 528 -18.33 35.91 -9.45
N GLU A 529 -19.39 36.19 -10.21
CA GLU A 529 -19.82 35.40 -11.38
C GLU A 529 -18.77 35.31 -12.51
N ASP A 530 -17.84 36.26 -12.57
CA ASP A 530 -16.75 36.34 -13.54
C ASP A 530 -15.52 35.51 -13.17
N MET A 531 -15.43 35.01 -11.92
CA MET A 531 -14.23 34.37 -11.38
C MET A 531 -14.08 32.91 -11.84
N LYS A 532 -12.90 32.57 -12.38
CA LYS A 532 -12.64 31.26 -12.99
C LYS A 532 -12.22 30.18 -11.99
N ILE A 533 -13.06 29.16 -11.82
CA ILE A 533 -12.81 28.06 -10.87
C ILE A 533 -12.46 26.75 -11.58
N TYR A 534 -11.23 26.26 -11.35
CA TYR A 534 -10.82 24.89 -11.66
C TYR A 534 -11.02 23.97 -10.44
N ASP A 535 -11.22 22.68 -10.68
CA ASP A 535 -11.41 21.70 -9.62
C ASP A 535 -10.87 20.33 -9.96
N GLU A 536 -10.52 19.59 -8.91
CA GLU A 536 -10.21 18.17 -8.97
C GLU A 536 -10.90 17.44 -7.81
N LEU A 537 -12.23 17.32 -7.93
CA LEU A 537 -13.13 16.68 -6.96
C LEU A 537 -13.50 15.23 -7.33
N SER A 538 -13.21 14.80 -8.56
CA SER A 538 -13.59 13.48 -9.06
C SER A 538 -12.42 12.50 -9.03
N SER A 539 -12.21 11.84 -7.91
CA SER A 539 -11.47 10.57 -7.81
C SER A 539 -12.21 9.39 -8.47
N ASN A 540 -12.74 9.60 -9.69
CA ASN A 540 -13.13 8.52 -10.61
C ASN A 540 -11.91 7.68 -11.08
N GLU A 541 -10.72 8.09 -10.64
CA GLU A 541 -9.43 7.44 -10.78
C GLU A 541 -8.78 7.38 -9.38
N ASP A 542 -8.98 6.27 -8.66
CA ASP A 542 -8.34 5.93 -7.36
C ASP A 542 -6.80 5.95 -7.43
N HIS A 543 -6.14 5.96 -6.26
CA HIS A 543 -4.67 5.98 -6.09
C HIS A 543 -3.91 5.05 -7.05
N PHE A 544 -4.43 3.85 -7.29
CA PHE A 544 -3.81 2.85 -8.17
C PHE A 544 -4.15 3.04 -9.66
N SER A 545 -5.36 3.51 -9.97
CA SER A 545 -5.85 3.62 -11.35
C SER A 545 -5.04 4.60 -12.22
N GLN A 546 -4.47 5.64 -11.61
CA GLN A 546 -3.64 6.65 -12.29
C GLN A 546 -2.42 6.01 -12.99
N VAL A 547 -1.93 4.87 -12.48
CA VAL A 547 -0.83 4.11 -13.11
C VAL A 547 -1.32 3.36 -14.38
N ILE A 548 -2.60 3.00 -14.44
CA ILE A 548 -3.21 2.29 -15.57
C ILE A 548 -3.72 3.28 -16.64
N THR A 549 -4.24 4.44 -16.26
CA THR A 549 -4.79 5.42 -17.20
C THR A 549 -3.72 6.27 -17.90
N LEU A 550 -2.49 6.34 -17.37
CA LEU A 550 -1.47 7.33 -17.79
C LEU A 550 -0.21 6.71 -18.41
N PRO A 551 -0.20 6.64 -19.75
CA PRO A 551 0.93 7.20 -20.50
C PRO A 551 0.65 8.58 -21.11
N ILE A 552 -0.57 9.13 -20.94
CA ILE A 552 -1.14 10.11 -21.89
C ILE A 552 -1.40 11.52 -21.30
N LYS A 553 -1.71 11.70 -20.00
CA LYS A 553 -1.92 13.06 -19.44
C LYS A 553 -0.60 13.82 -19.27
N ASP A 554 0.42 13.21 -18.67
CA ASP A 554 1.67 13.89 -18.27
C ASP A 554 2.45 14.49 -19.45
N VAL A 555 2.42 13.82 -20.62
CA VAL A 555 3.08 14.30 -21.84
C VAL A 555 2.52 15.65 -22.31
N LYS A 556 1.25 15.99 -21.99
CA LYS A 556 0.61 17.24 -22.42
C LYS A 556 0.99 18.48 -21.63
N ASN A 557 1.76 18.37 -20.54
CA ASN A 557 2.20 19.54 -19.76
C ASN A 557 3.62 20.03 -20.06
N LEU A 558 4.34 19.37 -20.97
CA LEU A 558 5.60 19.88 -21.51
C LEU A 558 5.36 21.02 -22.52
N VAL A 559 6.26 22.02 -22.51
CA VAL A 559 6.34 23.15 -23.46
C VAL A 559 5.21 24.20 -23.37
N LYS A 560 5.25 25.06 -22.34
CA LYS A 560 5.59 26.50 -22.51
C LYS A 560 5.60 27.25 -21.17
N ASN A 561 6.71 27.92 -20.87
CA ASN A 561 6.76 28.91 -19.82
C ASN A 561 6.09 30.21 -20.31
N LYS A 562 5.16 30.74 -19.53
CA LYS A 562 4.71 32.12 -19.59
C LYS A 562 4.59 32.63 -18.16
N THR A 563 5.42 33.60 -17.80
CA THR A 563 5.31 34.33 -16.54
C THR A 563 4.05 35.20 -16.61
N TYR A 564 2.98 34.81 -15.93
CA TYR A 564 1.75 35.60 -15.87
C TYR A 564 1.77 36.55 -14.67
N THR A 565 2.49 37.66 -14.81
CA THR A 565 2.29 38.85 -13.97
C THR A 565 1.01 39.58 -14.40
N ALA A 566 -0.13 38.92 -14.21
CA ALA A 566 -1.43 39.59 -14.23
C ALA A 566 -1.52 40.49 -12.98
N LYS A 567 -1.43 41.80 -13.18
CA LYS A 567 -1.66 42.78 -12.12
C LYS A 567 -3.16 42.81 -11.84
N ASN A 568 -3.60 42.20 -10.74
CA ASN A 568 -5.00 41.90 -10.52
C ASN A 568 -5.78 43.14 -10.07
N LYS A 569 -7.07 43.16 -10.43
CA LYS A 569 -8.07 44.16 -10.02
C LYS A 569 -8.16 44.37 -8.49
N TYR A 570 -7.65 43.41 -7.72
CA TYR A 570 -7.78 43.32 -6.27
C TYR A 570 -6.45 43.56 -5.50
N ASP A 571 -5.30 43.66 -6.18
CA ASP A 571 -3.98 43.85 -5.54
C ASP A 571 -3.86 45.19 -4.78
N GLU A 572 -4.55 46.22 -5.28
CA GLU A 572 -4.63 47.54 -4.64
C GLU A 572 -5.55 47.57 -3.42
N ILE A 573 -6.33 46.51 -3.16
CA ILE A 573 -7.18 46.37 -1.98
C ILE A 573 -6.39 45.62 -0.91
N SER A 574 -5.88 44.42 -1.22
CA SER A 574 -5.15 43.55 -0.27
C SER A 574 -3.95 44.22 0.40
N THR A 575 -3.30 45.18 -0.28
CA THR A 575 -2.16 45.95 0.24
C THR A 575 -2.53 47.14 1.13
N LYS A 576 -3.82 47.50 1.26
CA LYS A 576 -4.30 48.66 2.04
C LYS A 576 -5.15 48.25 3.25
N ILE A 577 -5.44 46.96 3.41
CA ILE A 577 -6.22 46.41 4.52
C ILE A 577 -5.50 46.67 5.85
N LYS A 578 -6.20 47.31 6.79
CA LYS A 578 -5.78 47.40 8.19
C LYS A 578 -6.76 46.58 9.01
N SER A 579 -6.26 45.71 9.88
CA SER A 579 -7.17 44.96 10.74
C SER A 579 -7.99 45.93 11.60
N LYS A 580 -9.29 45.66 11.65
CA LYS A 580 -10.18 46.10 12.70
C LYS A 580 -10.50 44.86 13.51
N GLY A 581 -10.49 44.99 14.83
CA GLY A 581 -10.88 43.94 15.78
C GLY A 581 -12.39 43.67 15.72
N ASP A 582 -12.86 43.22 14.56
CA ASP A 582 -14.24 42.89 14.27
C ASP A 582 -14.53 41.47 14.78
N ASN A 583 -15.61 41.30 15.54
CA ASN A 583 -15.98 40.00 16.06
C ASN A 583 -16.28 39.00 14.92
N VAL A 584 -15.54 37.88 14.91
CA VAL A 584 -15.61 36.84 13.86
C VAL A 584 -16.96 36.12 13.88
N LEU A 585 -17.46 35.79 15.07
CA LEU A 585 -18.74 35.10 15.24
C LEU A 585 -19.93 36.01 14.92
N GLU A 586 -19.85 37.29 15.28
CA GLU A 586 -20.85 38.31 14.92
C GLU A 586 -20.93 38.50 13.40
N TYR A 587 -19.78 38.63 12.72
CA TYR A 587 -19.70 38.69 11.27
C TYR A 587 -20.41 37.49 10.61
N ILE A 588 -20.11 36.26 11.05
CA ILE A 588 -20.74 35.04 10.53
C ILE A 588 -22.23 35.00 10.81
N SER A 589 -22.66 35.39 12.02
CA SER A 589 -24.06 35.31 12.47
C SER A 589 -24.96 36.36 11.82
N ASN A 590 -24.41 37.54 11.52
CA ASN A 590 -25.16 38.65 10.92
C ASN A 590 -25.16 38.62 9.39
N TYR A 591 -24.23 37.89 8.75
CA TYR A 591 -24.17 37.82 7.28
C TYR A 591 -25.33 36.99 6.71
N LYS A 592 -26.04 37.58 5.75
CA LYS A 592 -27.14 36.93 5.02
C LYS A 592 -26.65 36.51 3.65
N ILE A 593 -26.54 35.21 3.43
CA ILE A 593 -26.11 34.63 2.14
C ILE A 593 -27.07 35.06 1.02
N SER A 594 -26.52 35.40 -0.13
CA SER A 594 -27.27 35.75 -1.33
C SER A 594 -28.07 34.56 -1.84
N LYS A 595 -29.21 34.80 -2.48
CA LYS A 595 -29.98 33.70 -3.10
C LYS A 595 -29.16 33.07 -4.22
N THR A 596 -29.06 31.75 -4.19
CA THR A 596 -28.22 30.93 -5.05
C THR A 596 -28.40 31.27 -6.54
N LYS A 597 -27.31 31.64 -7.21
CA LYS A 597 -27.27 31.82 -8.66
C LYS A 597 -26.78 30.54 -9.30
N THR A 598 -27.52 29.98 -10.26
CA THR A 598 -27.14 28.72 -10.90
C THR A 598 -25.93 28.91 -11.81
N ALA A 599 -24.74 28.55 -11.31
CA ALA A 599 -23.47 28.71 -12.03
C ALA A 599 -23.48 28.06 -13.42
N LYS A 600 -23.07 28.81 -14.45
CA LYS A 600 -22.91 28.28 -15.82
C LYS A 600 -21.66 27.40 -15.88
N LYS A 601 -21.86 26.08 -15.93
CA LYS A 601 -20.79 25.08 -16.00
C LYS A 601 -19.90 25.27 -17.25
N SER A 602 -18.79 25.96 -17.06
CA SER A 602 -17.71 26.09 -18.02
C SER A 602 -16.54 25.17 -17.65
N LYS A 603 -15.84 24.61 -18.65
CA LYS A 603 -14.60 23.87 -18.44
C LYS A 603 -13.41 24.82 -18.57
N ILE A 604 -12.88 25.20 -17.43
CA ILE A 604 -11.69 26.05 -17.28
C ILE A 604 -10.46 25.15 -17.15
N GLY A 605 -9.32 25.56 -17.70
CA GLY A 605 -8.03 24.88 -17.49
C GLY A 605 -7.34 25.39 -16.22
N GLN A 606 -6.60 24.53 -15.51
CA GLN A 606 -5.83 24.89 -14.30
C GLN A 606 -5.01 26.18 -14.46
N LYS A 607 -4.41 26.42 -15.64
CA LYS A 607 -3.56 27.59 -15.93
C LYS A 607 -4.35 28.90 -16.11
N ASP A 608 -5.65 28.82 -16.33
CA ASP A 608 -6.57 29.95 -16.51
C ASP A 608 -7.44 30.18 -15.25
N ALA A 609 -7.14 29.48 -14.15
CA ALA A 609 -7.95 29.46 -12.93
C ALA A 609 -7.51 30.51 -11.91
N GLU A 610 -8.51 31.22 -11.38
CA GLU A 610 -8.39 32.23 -10.31
C GLU A 610 -8.71 31.64 -8.93
N VAL A 611 -9.42 30.50 -8.91
CA VAL A 611 -9.58 29.61 -7.76
C VAL A 611 -9.33 28.17 -8.19
N ILE A 612 -8.62 27.41 -7.35
CA ILE A 612 -8.53 25.94 -7.45
C ILE A 612 -9.19 25.33 -6.21
N VAL A 613 -10.16 24.44 -6.42
CA VAL A 613 -10.84 23.67 -5.36
C VAL A 613 -10.47 22.20 -5.47
N LEU A 614 -9.75 21.67 -4.48
CA LEU A 614 -9.35 20.26 -4.42
C LEU A 614 -10.11 19.54 -3.29
N ALA A 615 -10.20 18.22 -3.40
CA ALA A 615 -10.70 17.37 -2.33
C ALA A 615 -9.74 16.22 -2.00
N SER A 616 -9.98 15.62 -0.84
CA SER A 616 -9.22 14.53 -0.24
C SER A 616 -10.13 13.83 0.77
N GLY A 617 -10.97 12.94 0.25
CA GLY A 617 -12.09 12.36 0.98
C GLY A 617 -13.04 13.44 1.51
N ASN A 618 -13.07 13.60 2.84
CA ASN A 618 -13.90 14.60 3.53
C ASN A 618 -13.15 15.90 3.90
N LEU A 619 -11.92 16.06 3.42
CA LEU A 619 -11.13 17.29 3.49
C LEU A 619 -11.17 18.02 2.14
N GLY A 620 -11.45 19.32 2.16
CA GLY A 620 -11.48 20.22 1.02
C GLY A 620 -10.42 21.30 1.13
N LEU A 621 -9.83 21.71 0.01
CA LEU A 621 -8.78 22.71 -0.06
C LEU A 621 -9.16 23.79 -1.08
N ILE A 622 -9.25 25.04 -0.64
CA ILE A 622 -9.58 26.19 -1.50
C ILE A 622 -8.35 27.08 -1.62
N TYR A 623 -7.83 27.18 -2.84
CA TYR A 623 -6.71 28.05 -3.18
C TYR A 623 -7.17 29.22 -4.04
N LEU A 624 -6.93 30.44 -3.57
CA LEU A 624 -7.18 31.69 -4.29
C LEU A 624 -5.93 32.02 -5.12
N THR A 625 -5.87 31.49 -6.34
CA THR A 625 -4.65 31.37 -7.17
C THR A 625 -4.22 32.66 -7.88
N GLN A 626 -5.00 33.74 -7.77
CA GLN A 626 -4.56 35.09 -8.14
C GLN A 626 -3.38 35.61 -7.29
N TRP A 627 -3.19 35.08 -6.07
CA TRP A 627 -2.11 35.50 -5.15
C TRP A 627 -1.06 34.41 -4.96
N ALA A 628 0.21 34.78 -5.09
CA ALA A 628 1.36 33.88 -4.94
C ALA A 628 1.60 33.40 -3.49
N THR A 629 0.99 34.06 -2.50
CA THR A 629 1.03 33.70 -1.09
C THR A 629 -0.35 33.26 -0.58
N ARG A 630 -0.39 32.63 0.58
CA ARG A 630 -1.63 32.34 1.31
C ARG A 630 -2.24 33.64 1.86
N LEU A 631 -3.53 33.87 1.61
CA LEU A 631 -4.28 34.99 2.16
C LEU A 631 -4.71 34.72 3.61
N ASN A 632 -4.91 35.79 4.36
CA ASN A 632 -5.41 35.75 5.73
C ASN A 632 -6.92 35.98 5.81
N TYR A 633 -7.53 35.67 6.97
CA TYR A 633 -8.95 35.86 7.26
C TYR A 633 -9.44 37.27 6.91
N GLU A 634 -8.67 38.29 7.26
CA GLU A 634 -9.03 39.70 7.06
C GLU A 634 -9.11 40.05 5.57
N THR A 635 -8.13 39.60 4.77
CA THR A 635 -8.10 39.81 3.32
C THR A 635 -9.19 39.02 2.61
N ILE A 636 -9.45 37.78 3.01
CA ILE A 636 -10.53 36.97 2.44
C ILE A 636 -11.89 37.61 2.74
N LYS A 637 -12.09 38.13 3.95
CA LYS A 637 -13.31 38.84 4.36
C LYS A 637 -13.56 40.12 3.55
N GLU A 638 -12.54 40.95 3.29
CA GLU A 638 -12.74 42.18 2.52
C GLU A 638 -12.91 41.94 1.01
N LEU A 639 -12.23 40.93 0.45
CA LEU A 639 -12.33 40.60 -0.99
C LEU A 639 -13.57 39.76 -1.32
N PHE A 640 -13.93 38.82 -0.45
CA PHE A 640 -14.96 37.81 -0.67
C PHE A 640 -15.85 37.66 0.57
N PRO A 641 -16.61 38.71 0.97
CA PRO A 641 -17.33 38.76 2.24
C PRO A 641 -18.43 37.70 2.42
N GLU A 642 -18.88 37.05 1.35
CA GLU A 642 -19.86 35.96 1.41
C GLU A 642 -19.21 34.56 1.55
N LEU A 643 -17.93 34.42 1.21
CA LEU A 643 -17.25 33.11 1.14
C LEU A 643 -17.12 32.42 2.50
N ILE A 644 -16.62 33.13 3.51
CA ILE A 644 -16.43 32.54 4.85
C ILE A 644 -17.78 32.23 5.52
N PRO A 645 -18.75 33.18 5.61
CA PRO A 645 -20.07 32.88 6.19
C PRO A 645 -20.81 31.79 5.40
N GLY A 646 -20.81 31.82 4.07
CA GLY A 646 -21.54 30.86 3.25
C GLY A 646 -20.98 29.44 3.29
N LEU A 647 -19.67 29.27 3.50
CA LEU A 647 -19.09 27.96 3.78
C LEU A 647 -19.57 27.43 5.15
N VAL A 648 -19.45 28.22 6.21
CA VAL A 648 -19.73 27.72 7.58
C VAL A 648 -21.21 27.68 7.95
N GLN A 649 -22.08 28.41 7.23
CA GLN A 649 -23.54 28.30 7.37
C GLN A 649 -24.14 27.10 6.60
N HIS A 650 -23.37 26.44 5.73
CA HIS A 650 -23.84 25.28 4.97
C HIS A 650 -23.73 23.99 5.80
N GLU A 651 -24.86 23.33 6.10
CA GLU A 651 -24.96 22.17 7.02
C GLU A 651 -23.99 21.01 6.74
N GLY A 652 -23.56 20.83 5.49
CA GLY A 652 -22.56 19.83 5.09
C GLY A 652 -21.11 20.14 5.50
N ILE A 653 -20.82 21.32 6.06
CA ILE A 653 -19.49 21.76 6.51
C ILE A 653 -19.44 21.70 8.04
N GLY A 654 -18.43 21.03 8.59
CA GLY A 654 -18.25 20.90 10.04
C GLY A 654 -17.48 22.09 10.61
N PHE A 655 -16.37 22.43 9.97
CA PHE A 655 -15.59 23.64 10.23
C PHE A 655 -14.69 23.98 9.03
N ILE A 656 -14.19 25.22 9.00
CA ILE A 656 -13.06 25.64 8.17
C ILE A 656 -11.87 26.04 9.06
N LEU A 657 -10.65 25.93 8.53
CA LEU A 657 -9.42 26.48 9.11
C LEU A 657 -8.91 27.61 8.20
N VAL A 658 -8.76 28.80 8.77
CA VAL A 658 -8.24 30.01 8.11
C VAL A 658 -7.21 30.66 9.04
N ASN A 659 -6.18 31.31 8.49
CA ASN A 659 -5.19 32.04 9.28
C ASN A 659 -5.55 33.52 9.39
N SER A 660 -5.81 34.03 10.59
CA SER A 660 -5.91 35.46 10.90
C SER A 660 -4.52 36.09 11.08
N SER A 661 -4.37 37.36 10.68
CA SER A 661 -3.17 38.16 10.99
C SER A 661 -3.19 38.76 12.39
N GLU A 662 -4.36 38.84 13.04
CA GLU A 662 -4.54 39.34 14.41
C GLU A 662 -4.53 38.20 15.45
N HIS A 663 -5.15 37.06 15.12
CA HIS A 663 -5.43 35.95 16.06
C HIS A 663 -4.71 34.62 15.76
N GLY A 664 -3.92 34.54 14.68
CA GLY A 664 -3.31 33.28 14.26
C GLY A 664 -4.33 32.30 13.67
N ALA A 665 -4.19 31.01 13.95
CA ALA A 665 -5.06 29.98 13.37
C ALA A 665 -6.48 30.02 13.95
N LEU A 666 -7.50 30.18 13.10
CA LEU A 666 -8.91 30.13 13.45
C LEU A 666 -9.56 28.86 12.91
N ALA A 667 -10.17 28.04 13.78
CA ALA A 667 -11.16 27.05 13.35
C ALA A 667 -12.56 27.65 13.52
N ILE A 668 -13.36 27.64 12.45
CA ILE A 668 -14.63 28.39 12.36
C ILE A 668 -15.74 27.43 11.94
N GLY A 669 -16.86 27.43 12.67
CA GLY A 669 -18.09 26.74 12.28
C GLY A 669 -19.32 27.64 12.46
N GLU A 670 -20.48 27.17 11.98
CA GLU A 670 -21.76 27.90 11.94
C GLU A 670 -22.09 28.70 13.22
N LYS A 671 -21.85 28.09 14.38
CA LYS A 671 -22.29 28.58 15.70
C LYS A 671 -21.14 28.89 16.67
N GLY A 672 -19.91 29.03 16.18
CA GLY A 672 -18.77 29.39 17.02
C GLY A 672 -17.39 29.28 16.39
N VAL A 673 -16.41 29.87 17.09
CA VAL A 673 -15.03 30.05 16.65
C VAL A 673 -14.08 29.54 17.72
N TYR A 674 -13.06 28.76 17.32
CA TYR A 674 -11.94 28.39 18.16
C TYR A 674 -10.70 29.15 17.68
N TYR A 675 -10.30 30.13 18.47
CA TYR A 675 -9.04 30.86 18.35
C TYR A 675 -7.92 29.91 18.80
N LEU A 676 -7.29 29.23 17.85
CA LEU A 676 -6.46 28.06 18.15
C LEU A 676 -5.16 28.44 18.84
N ASP A 677 -4.45 29.48 18.41
CA ASP A 677 -3.21 29.88 19.09
C ASP A 677 -3.49 30.40 20.52
N GLU A 678 -4.52 31.25 20.69
CA GLU A 678 -5.00 31.75 21.99
C GLU A 678 -5.57 30.67 22.94
N ASN A 679 -5.97 29.50 22.41
CA ASN A 679 -6.76 28.48 23.12
C ASN A 679 -8.12 29.02 23.67
N LYS A 680 -8.74 29.97 22.96
CA LYS A 680 -10.02 30.60 23.32
C LYS A 680 -11.14 30.08 22.40
N ILE A 681 -12.31 29.78 22.98
CA ILE A 681 -13.53 29.41 22.25
C ILE A 681 -14.57 30.50 22.43
N GLU A 682 -15.29 30.84 21.37
CA GLU A 682 -16.42 31.77 21.37
C GLU A 682 -17.63 31.14 20.68
N GLY A 683 -18.80 31.20 21.30
CA GLY A 683 -19.96 30.41 20.88
C GLY A 683 -19.80 28.91 21.21
N LYS A 684 -20.24 28.03 20.29
CA LYS A 684 -20.02 26.58 20.39
C LYS A 684 -18.65 26.18 19.88
N ASN A 685 -18.03 25.17 20.48
CA ASN A 685 -16.74 24.64 20.02
C ASN A 685 -16.89 23.89 18.68
N PRO A 686 -16.35 24.40 17.55
CA PRO A 686 -16.46 23.72 16.25
C PRO A 686 -15.66 22.40 16.19
N LEU A 687 -14.74 22.16 17.13
CA LEU A 687 -13.89 20.97 17.17
C LEU A 687 -14.37 19.87 18.13
N GLU A 688 -15.50 20.06 18.83
CA GLU A 688 -15.96 19.18 19.91
C GLU A 688 -16.12 17.70 19.50
N ALA A 689 -16.62 17.46 18.28
CA ALA A 689 -16.83 16.10 17.76
C ALA A 689 -15.53 15.40 17.31
N PHE A 690 -14.46 16.15 17.06
CA PHE A 690 -13.27 15.69 16.32
C PHE A 690 -12.11 15.20 17.20
N GLY A 691 -12.32 15.11 18.51
CA GLY A 691 -11.36 14.54 19.46
C GLY A 691 -10.34 15.53 20.05
N PRO A 692 -9.65 15.14 21.14
CA PRO A 692 -8.90 16.06 22.00
C PRO A 692 -7.65 16.67 21.36
N ASN A 693 -7.13 16.05 20.29
CA ASN A 693 -5.95 16.53 19.57
C ASN A 693 -6.29 17.37 18.32
N ALA A 694 -7.56 17.54 17.94
CA ALA A 694 -7.96 18.29 16.74
C ALA A 694 -7.33 19.69 16.66
N ARG A 695 -7.29 20.42 17.78
CA ARG A 695 -6.57 21.71 17.89
C ARG A 695 -5.07 21.59 17.56
N LYS A 696 -4.39 20.55 18.04
CA LYS A 696 -2.95 20.33 17.80
C LYS A 696 -2.67 20.04 16.32
N HIS A 697 -3.50 19.18 15.71
CA HIS A 697 -3.41 18.85 14.29
C HIS A 697 -3.60 20.09 13.42
N LEU A 698 -4.66 20.88 13.67
CA LEU A 698 -4.90 22.11 12.92
C LEU A 698 -3.80 23.18 13.15
N LEU A 699 -3.24 23.30 14.36
CA LEU A 699 -2.08 24.15 14.64
C LEU A 699 -0.79 23.67 13.96
N ARG A 700 -0.64 22.37 13.69
CA ARG A 700 0.47 21.79 12.94
C ARG A 700 0.29 22.07 11.44
N THR A 701 -0.86 21.70 10.88
CA THR A 701 -1.19 21.90 9.46
C THR A 701 -1.23 23.39 9.07
N ASN A 702 -1.66 24.30 9.95
CA ASN A 702 -1.64 25.74 9.67
C ASN A 702 -0.22 26.33 9.48
N LYS A 703 0.82 25.62 9.93
CA LYS A 703 2.25 26.01 9.83
C LYS A 703 2.98 25.36 8.65
N PHE A 704 2.27 24.56 7.83
CA PHE A 704 2.83 23.95 6.62
C PHE A 704 2.89 24.95 5.47
N GLU A 705 3.90 24.83 4.61
CA GLU A 705 4.19 25.76 3.52
C GLU A 705 3.04 25.85 2.50
N TYR A 706 2.43 24.71 2.15
CA TYR A 706 1.44 24.59 1.08
C TYR A 706 -0.03 24.53 1.54
N VAL A 707 -0.31 24.95 2.79
CA VAL A 707 -1.66 24.93 3.35
C VAL A 707 -2.59 25.93 2.63
N PRO A 708 -3.84 25.56 2.27
CA PRO A 708 -4.72 26.41 1.47
C PRO A 708 -5.15 27.69 2.20
N ASP A 709 -5.62 28.67 1.41
CA ASP A 709 -6.21 29.91 1.92
C ASP A 709 -7.39 29.60 2.86
N ILE A 710 -8.23 28.63 2.47
CA ILE A 710 -9.23 28.00 3.34
C ILE A 710 -9.10 26.48 3.26
N LEU A 711 -8.86 25.83 4.40
CA LEU A 711 -9.00 24.38 4.56
C LEU A 711 -10.42 24.09 5.08
N VAL A 712 -11.10 23.08 4.55
CA VAL A 712 -12.52 22.79 4.82
C VAL A 712 -12.67 21.36 5.27
N ASN A 713 -13.31 21.11 6.42
CA ASN A 713 -13.67 19.76 6.85
C ASN A 713 -15.19 19.58 6.69
N SER A 714 -15.64 18.44 6.17
CA SER A 714 -17.06 18.11 6.12
C SER A 714 -17.69 18.08 7.52
N MET A 715 -19.03 18.05 7.57
CA MET A 715 -19.76 17.57 8.74
C MET A 715 -19.30 16.16 9.13
N TYR A 716 -19.48 15.82 10.40
CA TYR A 716 -19.24 14.49 10.96
C TYR A 716 -20.38 14.14 11.91
N ASP A 717 -21.16 13.11 11.55
CA ASP A 717 -22.23 12.58 12.37
C ASP A 717 -21.68 11.48 13.29
N LYS A 718 -21.45 11.86 14.54
CA LYS A 718 -20.99 11.00 15.62
C LYS A 718 -21.98 9.89 16.01
N HIS A 719 -23.26 9.98 15.64
CA HIS A 719 -24.25 8.92 15.94
C HIS A 719 -24.17 7.75 14.95
N ASN A 720 -23.88 8.04 13.67
CA ASN A 720 -23.78 7.03 12.61
C ASN A 720 -22.32 6.70 12.20
N ASP A 721 -21.32 7.36 12.80
CA ASP A 721 -19.89 7.33 12.40
C ASP A 721 -19.69 7.76 10.93
N GLU A 722 -20.50 8.71 10.47
CA GLU A 722 -20.54 9.15 9.06
C GLU A 722 -19.91 10.52 8.81
N VAL A 723 -19.32 10.68 7.62
CA VAL A 723 -18.85 11.97 7.07
C VAL A 723 -19.55 12.26 5.73
N ALA A 724 -19.31 13.45 5.17
CA ALA A 724 -19.78 13.81 3.84
C ALA A 724 -18.56 14.07 2.92
N ALA A 725 -18.09 13.02 2.24
CA ALA A 725 -16.96 13.11 1.32
C ALA A 725 -17.22 14.14 0.22
N PHE A 726 -16.29 15.06 -0.02
CA PHE A 726 -16.35 16.01 -1.13
C PHE A 726 -16.07 15.34 -2.48
N GLU A 727 -15.44 14.16 -2.44
CA GLU A 727 -15.27 13.25 -3.56
C GLU A 727 -16.41 12.22 -3.66
N GLU A 728 -16.58 11.62 -4.83
CA GLU A 728 -17.61 10.60 -5.06
C GLU A 728 -17.18 9.21 -4.57
N LEU A 729 -16.81 9.11 -3.29
CA LEU A 729 -16.36 7.89 -2.59
C LEU A 729 -17.23 7.65 -1.34
N VAL A 730 -17.68 6.42 -1.09
CA VAL A 730 -18.61 6.07 0.02
C VAL A 730 -17.90 5.68 1.31
N GLY A 731 -16.73 5.05 1.20
CA GLY A 731 -15.70 5.08 2.22
C GLY A 731 -14.74 6.22 1.89
N SER A 732 -14.27 6.96 2.89
CA SER A 732 -13.40 8.12 2.65
C SER A 732 -12.48 8.41 3.84
N HIS A 733 -11.37 9.08 3.54
CA HIS A 733 -10.38 9.50 4.53
C HIS A 733 -9.64 10.75 4.03
N GLY A 734 -9.07 11.50 4.96
CA GLY A 734 -8.21 12.66 4.71
C GLY A 734 -8.38 13.78 5.71
N GLY A 735 -9.59 13.96 6.25
CA GLY A 735 -9.91 14.96 7.24
C GLY A 735 -9.87 14.43 8.68
N LEU A 736 -10.60 15.14 9.53
CA LEU A 736 -10.99 14.68 10.84
C LEU A 736 -12.44 14.15 10.80
N GLY A 737 -12.72 13.12 11.60
CA GLY A 737 -14.06 12.64 11.89
C GLY A 737 -14.25 11.14 11.66
N GLY A 738 -14.59 10.41 12.72
CA GLY A 738 -14.97 9.00 12.70
C GLY A 738 -13.81 8.01 12.72
N THR A 739 -14.01 6.84 12.13
CA THR A 739 -13.04 5.74 12.08
C THR A 739 -11.78 6.03 11.25
N GLN A 740 -11.78 7.01 10.34
CA GLN A 740 -10.61 7.38 9.52
C GLN A 740 -9.34 7.73 10.32
N ASN A 741 -9.50 8.31 11.53
CA ASN A 741 -8.37 8.74 12.35
C ASN A 741 -7.89 7.66 13.34
N LYS A 742 -8.38 6.41 13.25
CA LYS A 742 -8.12 5.31 14.21
C LYS A 742 -7.47 4.05 13.58
N PRO A 743 -6.33 4.15 12.87
CA PRO A 743 -5.55 2.97 12.48
C PRO A 743 -4.96 2.22 13.70
N PHE A 744 -4.27 1.11 13.43
CA PHE A 744 -3.65 0.25 14.45
C PHE A 744 -2.22 -0.12 14.07
N ILE A 745 -1.46 -0.58 15.07
CA ILE A 745 -0.26 -1.39 14.91
C ILE A 745 -0.44 -2.69 15.70
N MET A 746 -0.23 -3.83 15.05
CA MET A 746 -0.21 -5.17 15.63
C MET A 746 1.22 -5.72 15.55
N TYR A 747 1.82 -5.99 16.71
CA TYR A 747 3.26 -6.19 16.87
C TYR A 747 3.55 -7.40 17.78
N PRO A 748 4.72 -8.06 17.67
CA PRO A 748 5.10 -9.17 18.53
C PRO A 748 5.13 -8.80 20.01
N SER A 749 4.59 -9.65 20.89
CA SER A 749 4.38 -9.35 22.32
C SER A 749 5.67 -9.24 23.17
N ASP A 750 6.85 -9.40 22.58
CA ASP A 750 8.15 -9.12 23.21
C ASP A 750 8.64 -7.68 23.00
N TRP A 751 7.97 -6.91 22.12
CA TRP A 751 8.29 -5.50 21.88
C TRP A 751 7.87 -4.62 23.06
N LYS A 752 8.79 -3.76 23.50
CA LYS A 752 8.49 -2.76 24.53
C LYS A 752 7.94 -1.48 23.86
N ILE A 753 6.62 -1.32 23.91
CA ILE A 753 5.91 -0.10 23.52
C ILE A 753 5.27 0.50 24.79
N ASN A 754 5.36 1.82 24.95
CA ASN A 754 4.79 2.55 26.09
C ASN A 754 3.25 2.52 26.05
N ASP A 755 2.59 2.48 27.21
CA ASP A 755 1.12 2.53 27.35
C ASP A 755 0.49 3.85 26.87
N GLU A 756 1.27 4.93 26.80
CA GLU A 756 0.85 6.22 26.22
C GLU A 756 0.14 6.12 24.85
N LYS A 757 -0.74 7.08 24.56
CA LYS A 757 -1.41 7.16 23.25
C LYS A 757 -0.41 7.56 22.17
N ILE A 758 -0.35 6.77 21.11
CA ILE A 758 0.44 7.08 19.92
C ILE A 758 -0.35 8.08 19.07
N VAL A 759 0.25 9.24 18.77
CA VAL A 759 -0.33 10.29 17.93
C VAL A 759 0.70 10.68 16.87
N GLY A 760 0.27 10.75 15.61
CA GLY A 760 1.11 11.09 14.46
C GLY A 760 2.00 9.94 13.97
N ALA A 761 2.18 9.90 12.65
CA ALA A 761 2.89 8.83 11.94
C ALA A 761 4.40 8.77 12.29
N GLU A 762 4.98 9.91 12.66
CA GLU A 762 6.37 10.04 13.15
C GLU A 762 6.63 9.17 14.41
N ASN A 763 5.63 9.00 15.29
CA ASN A 763 5.78 8.14 16.46
C ASN A 763 5.75 6.64 16.12
N ILE A 764 5.03 6.23 15.06
CA ILE A 764 5.10 4.86 14.54
C ILE A 764 6.50 4.59 13.95
N HIS A 765 7.07 5.52 13.18
CA HIS A 765 8.46 5.42 12.72
C HIS A 765 9.43 5.21 13.89
N ARG A 766 9.30 6.03 14.94
CA ARG A 766 10.13 5.91 16.14
C ARG A 766 9.99 4.54 16.82
N ILE A 767 8.77 4.04 17.02
CA ILE A 767 8.51 2.70 17.58
C ILE A 767 9.16 1.59 16.74
N LEU A 768 9.05 1.66 15.41
CA LEU A 768 9.64 0.68 14.50
C LEU A 768 11.18 0.77 14.54
N LYS A 769 11.76 1.98 14.53
CA LYS A 769 13.22 2.21 14.65
C LYS A 769 13.78 1.73 15.98
N GLU A 770 13.11 2.03 17.09
CA GLU A 770 13.53 1.62 18.43
C GLU A 770 13.58 0.10 18.56
N ASN A 771 12.64 -0.64 17.96
CA ASN A 771 12.62 -2.11 18.03
C ASN A 771 13.44 -2.80 16.92
N LEU A 772 13.77 -2.10 15.83
CA LEU A 772 14.82 -2.50 14.87
C LEU A 772 16.23 -2.42 15.48
N ASN A 773 16.54 -1.36 16.23
CA ASN A 773 17.87 -1.16 16.81
C ASN A 773 18.15 -2.03 18.07
N LYS A 774 17.18 -2.85 18.50
CA LYS A 774 17.29 -3.81 19.62
C LYS A 774 17.59 -5.26 19.15
N GLN A 775 17.69 -5.48 17.84
CA GLN A 775 17.92 -6.78 17.19
C GLN A 775 19.36 -6.88 16.66
#